data_AF-A0A4P9A2D6-F1
#
_entry.id   AF-A0A4P9A2D6-F1
#
_cell.length_a   1.000
_cell.length_b   1.000
_cell.length_c   1.000
_cell.angle_alpha   90.00
_cell.angle_beta   90.00
_cell.angle_gamma   90.00
#
_symmetry.space_group_name_H-M   'P 1'
#
loop_
_entity.id
_entity.type
_entity.pdbx_description
1 polymer ?
#
loop_
_entity_poly.entity_id
_entity_poly.type
_entity_poly.pdbx_seq_one_letter_code
_entity_poly.pdbx_strand_id
1 'polypeptide(L)'
;MSRRWAFASLVLVGAMASALFLTNDAHAARPAYNNSEIDAWNNYLRYGVCGQGALWFNDKDGNYGPSNDWERGYYSTGVQAVAHDQQYITIYLHGSAVMVGCEGDPFYATFIQSLSSRLTIHGTNLFRGRGDASGWTSIGGSLPATLDIRNIATPGDPNGQVVYLTFRRCGDFKENGSLDRCRAETLPVRIIRQAAPWRAEGESYIRRETAGNKNVDRDWQKATLFAKPGETIGFTHRLAMRDANANQQIRHTIRGHNLPRSPHIPASEADSVIDYGWSSPPLLKDTFIQHYGPYPGAKNPWNVMRYTVKASDAGKNICQRIEWAPASYKGGVAGSNYACAVVPYEYTLRPSIDVASTTIMLGQKKVSGVQGSIYNSGPTRSKPTRSAVVRFVAKAGNTIAESGDNVRMSIENPCELAAHIAAKHGVTISGACKDLYKDGSDRDFPVNQTVIHSSDDDINGLPVQSGDRVCYATVVAAYKQEVGKETSSYAVKCVVVSKKPKVQFWGGDVRAGVSFGGATSKGLVQTSMTILDDKRYGSWAEYGILSPQNIISASGAGLSDGGPAGGLAREYNALTFRNTKTPYGQFGRLTGYNYPAIKGTDSGLIKIGDGQLSGNAEYRAAQVEITGGTVKTGAYVTVYGRTVRITGDITYANGPLSSVGSIPQLIIRADHIIIEPNVQRVDAWLLANKTVSTCAEAKNGKGWPETDLLASGACDKQQLRVNGPIVTGSLYLRRTHGSDQTDFGKPAEILNLRPDAYLANYGRSRDSGAIQTMYSRELPPRF
;
A
#
# COMPACT_ATOMS: atom_id res chain seq x y z
N MET A 1 49.34 -28.21 29.65
CA MET A 1 50.36 -29.23 29.98
C MET A 1 50.05 -30.44 29.11
N SER A 2 50.68 -30.58 27.93
CA SER A 2 51.97 -31.28 27.67
C SER A 2 51.76 -32.79 27.55
N ARG A 3 52.14 -33.56 26.50
CA ARG A 3 52.96 -33.46 25.28
C ARG A 3 52.49 -34.65 24.38
N ARG A 4 52.32 -34.54 23.05
CA ARG A 4 53.29 -34.86 21.94
C ARG A 4 54.07 -36.17 22.19
N TRP A 5 54.17 -37.15 21.29
CA TRP A 5 54.80 -37.23 19.95
C TRP A 5 54.47 -38.66 19.40
N ALA A 6 54.50 -39.06 18.13
CA ALA A 6 54.69 -38.45 16.81
C ALA A 6 54.40 -39.56 15.77
N PHE A 7 53.78 -39.22 14.64
CA PHE A 7 54.23 -39.71 13.33
C PHE A 7 53.91 -38.63 12.30
N ALA A 8 54.97 -38.18 11.65
CA ALA A 8 55.02 -37.02 10.78
C ALA A 8 54.72 -37.42 9.33
N SER A 9 53.89 -36.64 8.64
CA SER A 9 54.26 -35.90 7.42
C SER A 9 53.02 -35.39 6.68
N LEU A 10 53.14 -34.16 6.17
CA LEU A 10 52.28 -33.43 5.22
C LEU A 10 50.97 -32.79 5.72
N VAL A 11 51.09 -31.57 6.22
CA VAL A 11 50.17 -30.47 5.92
C VAL A 11 50.99 -29.31 5.41
N LEU A 12 50.93 -29.02 4.11
CA LEU A 12 51.05 -27.68 3.54
C LEU A 12 50.72 -27.73 2.04
N VAL A 13 49.86 -26.79 1.63
CA VAL A 13 49.37 -26.46 0.28
C VAL A 13 48.12 -27.24 -0.18
N GLY A 14 46.96 -26.59 -0.02
CA GLY A 14 45.67 -27.04 -0.59
C GLY A 14 44.67 -25.89 -0.76
N ALA A 15 45.16 -24.65 -0.89
CA ALA A 15 44.40 -23.47 -1.27
C ALA A 15 45.15 -22.77 -2.41
N MET A 16 45.34 -23.51 -3.49
CA MET A 16 45.67 -23.09 -4.86
C MET A 16 45.66 -24.39 -5.69
N ALA A 17 44.47 -24.91 -5.99
CA ALA A 17 44.31 -26.06 -6.89
C ALA A 17 43.04 -25.96 -7.76
N SER A 18 42.50 -24.75 -7.92
CA SER A 18 41.45 -24.45 -8.91
C SER A 18 42.01 -23.80 -10.17
N ALA A 19 43.33 -23.81 -10.33
CA ALA A 19 44.04 -23.34 -11.51
C ALA A 19 45.28 -24.22 -11.76
N LEU A 20 45.12 -25.55 -11.71
CA LEU A 20 46.11 -26.55 -12.18
C LEU A 20 45.54 -27.97 -12.00
N PHE A 21 44.38 -28.22 -12.60
CA PHE A 21 43.98 -29.58 -13.03
C PHE A 21 43.22 -29.45 -14.35
N LEU A 22 43.87 -28.78 -15.31
CA LEU A 22 43.74 -29.09 -16.73
C LEU A 22 44.65 -30.29 -17.04
N THR A 23 44.44 -31.42 -16.38
CA THR A 23 45.19 -32.65 -16.66
C THR A 23 44.36 -33.86 -16.23
N ASN A 24 43.17 -33.99 -16.81
CA ASN A 24 42.81 -35.30 -17.33
C ASN A 24 42.85 -35.20 -18.85
N ASP A 25 44.02 -34.82 -19.37
CA ASP A 25 44.62 -35.68 -20.38
C ASP A 25 44.72 -37.07 -19.72
N ALA A 26 43.60 -37.81 -19.70
CA ALA A 26 43.71 -39.20 -20.07
C ALA A 26 44.65 -39.16 -21.26
N HIS A 27 45.79 -39.83 -21.17
CA HIS A 27 46.62 -40.05 -22.34
C HIS A 27 45.70 -40.73 -23.35
N ALA A 28 44.93 -39.92 -24.10
CA ALA A 28 44.43 -40.23 -25.41
C ALA A 28 45.72 -40.62 -26.07
N ALA A 29 45.91 -41.94 -26.22
CA ALA A 29 47.07 -42.49 -26.88
C ALA A 29 47.29 -41.57 -28.06
N ARG A 30 48.39 -40.80 -28.02
CA ARG A 30 48.62 -39.70 -28.96
C ARG A 30 48.21 -40.24 -30.31
N PRO A 31 47.27 -39.59 -31.04
CA PRO A 31 46.86 -40.12 -32.34
C PRO A 31 48.14 -40.44 -33.08
N ALA A 32 48.25 -41.68 -33.57
CA ALA A 32 49.53 -42.18 -34.07
C ALA A 32 50.01 -41.20 -35.14
N TYR A 33 51.00 -40.41 -34.75
CA TYR A 33 51.49 -39.31 -35.55
C TYR A 33 51.96 -39.92 -36.86
N ASN A 34 51.58 -39.35 -37.99
CA ASN A 34 52.20 -39.70 -39.27
C ASN A 34 53.62 -39.13 -39.28
N ASN A 35 54.49 -39.64 -38.40
CA ASN A 35 55.90 -39.27 -38.26
C ASN A 35 56.73 -39.76 -39.44
N SER A 36 56.10 -40.38 -40.45
CA SER A 36 56.75 -40.97 -41.62
C SER A 36 57.70 -40.01 -42.34
N GLU A 37 57.50 -38.69 -42.23
CA GLU A 37 58.39 -37.66 -42.80
C GLU A 37 59.48 -37.15 -41.85
N ILE A 38 59.27 -37.18 -40.52
CA ILE A 38 60.32 -36.81 -39.55
C ILE A 38 61.27 -37.99 -39.31
N ASP A 39 60.72 -39.20 -39.25
CA ASP A 39 61.50 -40.44 -39.22
C ASP A 39 62.22 -40.71 -40.54
N ALA A 40 61.74 -40.15 -41.66
CA ALA A 40 62.38 -40.26 -42.96
C ALA A 40 63.83 -39.76 -42.95
N TRP A 41 64.01 -38.55 -42.44
CA TRP A 41 65.31 -37.88 -42.39
C TRP A 41 66.28 -38.63 -41.47
N ASN A 42 65.82 -38.94 -40.25
CA ASN A 42 66.65 -39.59 -39.24
C ASN A 42 67.04 -41.03 -39.62
N ASN A 43 66.18 -41.76 -40.33
CA ASN A 43 66.48 -43.13 -40.77
C ASN A 43 67.25 -43.19 -42.08
N TYR A 44 67.11 -42.21 -42.99
CA TYR A 44 68.00 -42.09 -44.15
C TYR A 44 69.45 -41.92 -43.72
N LEU A 45 69.72 -40.99 -42.80
CA LEU A 45 71.05 -40.76 -42.23
C LEU A 45 71.63 -42.00 -41.55
N ARG A 46 70.77 -42.89 -41.03
CA ARG A 46 71.19 -44.06 -40.26
C ARG A 46 71.40 -45.33 -41.10
N TYR A 47 70.66 -45.49 -42.20
CA TYR A 47 70.61 -46.74 -42.96
C TYR A 47 70.87 -46.58 -44.46
N GLY A 48 70.98 -45.36 -44.99
CA GLY A 48 71.30 -45.11 -46.41
C GLY A 48 70.24 -45.58 -47.40
N VAL A 49 68.97 -45.74 -46.98
CA VAL A 49 67.87 -46.24 -47.80
C VAL A 49 66.94 -45.09 -48.23
N CYS A 50 66.81 -44.87 -49.54
CA CYS A 50 65.89 -43.90 -50.14
C CYS A 50 64.41 -44.33 -50.00
N GLY A 51 63.46 -43.38 -49.95
CA GLY A 51 62.02 -43.67 -50.11
C GLY A 51 61.13 -43.57 -48.87
N GLN A 52 61.52 -42.72 -47.92
CA GLN A 52 60.75 -42.44 -46.72
C GLN A 52 59.75 -41.30 -46.98
N GLY A 53 58.56 -41.28 -46.38
CA GLY A 53 57.55 -40.21 -46.63
C GLY A 53 56.13 -40.61 -46.22
N ALA A 54 55.15 -39.72 -46.39
CA ALA A 54 53.79 -39.95 -45.87
C ALA A 54 53.00 -41.04 -46.64
N LEU A 55 52.12 -41.71 -45.90
CA LEU A 55 50.95 -42.42 -46.43
C LEU A 55 49.71 -41.86 -45.73
N TRP A 56 48.64 -41.66 -46.48
CA TRP A 56 47.41 -41.07 -45.94
C TRP A 56 46.16 -41.61 -46.63
N PHE A 57 45.01 -41.38 -46.01
CA PHE A 57 43.71 -41.82 -46.52
C PHE A 57 42.77 -40.64 -46.75
N ASN A 58 41.89 -40.80 -47.73
CA ASN A 58 40.67 -40.02 -47.84
C ASN A 58 39.49 -40.92 -48.27
N ASP A 59 38.28 -40.40 -48.12
CA ASP A 59 37.09 -41.01 -48.71
C ASP A 59 37.03 -40.77 -50.23
N LYS A 60 36.03 -41.36 -50.88
CA LYS A 60 35.78 -41.19 -52.33
C LYS A 60 35.53 -39.75 -52.79
N ASP A 61 35.14 -38.87 -51.87
CA ASP A 61 34.82 -37.47 -52.15
C ASP A 61 36.03 -36.56 -51.82
N GLY A 62 37.18 -37.15 -51.46
CA GLY A 62 38.42 -36.46 -51.18
C GLY A 62 38.54 -35.93 -49.76
N ASN A 63 37.61 -36.28 -48.86
CA ASN A 63 37.60 -35.77 -47.49
C ASN A 63 38.46 -36.62 -46.54
N TYR A 64 39.12 -35.95 -45.60
CA TYR A 64 40.10 -36.55 -44.69
C TYR A 64 39.49 -36.81 -43.30
N GLY A 65 39.98 -37.84 -42.61
CA GLY A 65 39.57 -38.13 -41.22
C GLY A 65 39.86 -37.01 -40.23
N PRO A 66 39.23 -37.04 -39.04
CA PRO A 66 39.40 -36.01 -38.01
C PRO A 66 40.88 -35.85 -37.66
N SER A 67 41.35 -34.62 -37.82
CA SER A 67 42.73 -34.19 -37.71
C SER A 67 42.80 -33.07 -36.66
N ASN A 68 43.88 -32.95 -35.90
CA ASN A 68 44.12 -31.67 -35.22
C ASN A 68 44.37 -30.57 -36.28
N ASP A 69 44.31 -29.29 -35.91
CA ASP A 69 44.40 -28.18 -36.89
C ASP A 69 45.70 -28.17 -37.72
N TRP A 70 46.72 -28.94 -37.32
CA TRP A 70 47.99 -29.12 -38.04
C TRP A 70 47.96 -30.26 -39.08
N GLU A 71 47.03 -31.20 -38.97
CA GLU A 71 46.99 -32.46 -39.74
C GLU A 71 46.05 -32.44 -40.97
N ARG A 72 45.53 -31.26 -41.38
CA ARG A 72 44.53 -31.19 -42.47
C ARG A 72 45.14 -31.62 -43.81
N GLY A 73 44.72 -32.80 -44.29
CA GLY A 73 45.04 -33.30 -45.63
C GLY A 73 46.06 -34.43 -45.62
N TYR A 74 47.15 -34.22 -46.35
CA TYR A 74 48.23 -35.15 -46.75
C TYR A 74 48.90 -35.95 -45.60
N TYR A 75 48.58 -35.63 -44.35
CA TYR A 75 49.14 -36.27 -43.15
C TYR A 75 48.14 -37.16 -42.40
N SER A 76 46.88 -37.22 -42.82
CA SER A 76 45.83 -37.94 -42.10
C SER A 76 45.85 -39.46 -42.35
N THR A 77 46.04 -40.24 -41.28
CA THR A 77 45.89 -41.71 -41.30
C THR A 77 44.45 -42.15 -40.97
N GLY A 78 43.52 -41.20 -40.81
CA GLY A 78 42.13 -41.44 -40.46
C GLY A 78 41.17 -41.37 -41.65
N VAL A 79 40.04 -42.07 -41.53
CA VAL A 79 38.90 -41.98 -42.47
C VAL A 79 37.77 -41.18 -41.82
N GLN A 80 37.14 -40.25 -42.53
CA GLN A 80 36.14 -39.33 -41.94
C GLN A 80 34.83 -40.00 -41.53
N ALA A 81 34.24 -39.43 -40.47
CA ALA A 81 32.92 -39.64 -39.88
C ALA A 81 31.87 -40.29 -40.81
N VAL A 82 31.81 -41.62 -40.78
CA VAL A 82 30.91 -42.40 -41.63
C VAL A 82 29.49 -42.36 -41.06
N ALA A 83 28.49 -42.30 -41.94
CA ALA A 83 27.08 -42.29 -41.54
C ALA A 83 26.75 -43.52 -40.66
N HIS A 84 25.87 -43.31 -39.66
CA HIS A 84 25.53 -44.31 -38.63
C HIS A 84 24.89 -45.60 -39.19
N ASP A 85 24.38 -45.58 -40.41
CA ASP A 85 23.68 -46.67 -41.10
C ASP A 85 24.52 -47.32 -42.23
N GLN A 86 25.59 -46.67 -42.67
CA GLN A 86 26.46 -47.17 -43.73
C GLN A 86 27.25 -48.40 -43.26
N GLN A 87 27.28 -49.44 -44.09
CA GLN A 87 27.90 -50.74 -43.77
C GLN A 87 29.29 -50.91 -44.39
N TYR A 88 29.57 -50.22 -45.50
CA TYR A 88 30.82 -50.28 -46.24
C TYR A 88 31.21 -48.89 -46.73
N ILE A 89 32.51 -48.60 -46.76
CA ILE A 89 33.05 -47.36 -47.33
C ILE A 89 34.22 -47.67 -48.27
N THR A 90 34.26 -46.94 -49.38
CA THR A 90 35.41 -46.90 -50.27
C THR A 90 36.33 -45.78 -49.81
N ILE A 91 37.58 -46.13 -49.53
CA ILE A 91 38.64 -45.18 -49.16
C ILE A 91 39.79 -45.32 -50.16
N TYR A 92 40.60 -44.29 -50.29
CA TYR A 92 41.78 -44.32 -51.14
C TYR A 92 43.03 -44.15 -50.29
N LEU A 93 43.97 -45.10 -50.43
CA LEU A 93 45.31 -45.01 -49.87
C LEU A 93 46.20 -44.27 -50.86
N HIS A 94 46.80 -43.19 -50.38
CA HIS A 94 47.72 -42.35 -51.13
C HIS A 94 49.11 -42.41 -50.50
N GLY A 95 50.10 -41.99 -51.26
CA GLY A 95 51.45 -41.94 -50.75
C GLY A 95 52.37 -41.01 -51.52
N SER A 96 53.39 -40.59 -50.81
CA SER A 96 54.47 -39.72 -51.29
C SER A 96 55.80 -40.14 -50.71
N ALA A 97 56.91 -39.65 -51.24
CA ALA A 97 58.23 -39.81 -50.62
C ALA A 97 59.01 -38.48 -50.53
N VAL A 98 60.02 -38.47 -49.67
CA VAL A 98 60.97 -37.39 -49.37
C VAL A 98 62.38 -37.97 -49.47
N MET A 99 63.32 -37.19 -49.96
CA MET A 99 64.68 -37.66 -50.22
C MET A 99 65.72 -36.55 -50.36
N VAL A 100 66.98 -36.91 -50.11
CA VAL A 100 68.17 -36.15 -50.51
C VAL A 100 69.15 -37.13 -51.16
N GLY A 101 69.43 -37.00 -52.46
CA GLY A 101 70.48 -37.75 -53.16
C GLY A 101 70.07 -39.00 -53.96
N CYS A 102 68.78 -39.21 -54.30
CA CYS A 102 68.33 -40.33 -55.15
C CYS A 102 67.45 -39.87 -56.33
N GLU A 103 67.66 -38.63 -56.80
CA GLU A 103 66.80 -37.94 -57.77
C GLU A 103 66.50 -38.77 -59.02
N GLY A 104 65.23 -38.79 -59.46
CA GLY A 104 64.78 -39.54 -60.64
C GLY A 104 64.27 -40.96 -60.37
N ASP A 105 64.54 -41.54 -59.20
CA ASP A 105 64.10 -42.90 -58.86
C ASP A 105 62.58 -42.98 -58.59
N PRO A 106 61.90 -44.07 -59.02
CA PRO A 106 60.51 -44.31 -58.70
C PRO A 106 60.36 -44.93 -57.29
N PHE A 107 59.42 -44.39 -56.50
CA PHE A 107 59.14 -44.88 -55.15
C PHE A 107 57.85 -45.69 -55.10
N TYR A 108 57.87 -46.76 -54.32
CA TYR A 108 56.70 -47.61 -54.13
C TYR A 108 56.47 -47.95 -52.64
N ALA A 109 55.20 -48.17 -52.28
CA ALA A 109 54.84 -49.01 -51.15
C ALA A 109 54.37 -50.36 -51.70
N THR A 110 55.08 -51.44 -51.38
CA THR A 110 54.85 -52.79 -51.92
C THR A 110 54.40 -53.74 -50.82
N PHE A 111 53.84 -54.88 -51.21
CA PHE A 111 53.29 -55.89 -50.28
C PHE A 111 52.29 -55.28 -49.29
N ILE A 112 51.45 -54.36 -49.77
CA ILE A 112 50.44 -53.73 -48.92
C ILE A 112 49.41 -54.78 -48.53
N GLN A 113 49.31 -55.04 -47.23
CA GLN A 113 48.41 -56.02 -46.64
C GLN A 113 47.72 -55.42 -45.42
N SER A 114 46.45 -55.76 -45.23
CA SER A 114 45.72 -55.41 -44.02
C SER A 114 45.86 -56.50 -42.97
N LEU A 115 46.13 -56.12 -41.74
CA LEU A 115 46.10 -57.04 -40.59
C LEU A 115 44.68 -57.35 -40.12
N SER A 116 43.67 -56.78 -40.77
CA SER A 116 42.25 -57.01 -40.49
C SER A 116 41.52 -57.46 -41.76
N SER A 117 40.72 -58.51 -41.63
CA SER A 117 39.83 -58.99 -42.70
C SER A 117 38.76 -57.96 -43.12
N ARG A 118 38.67 -56.83 -42.41
CA ARG A 118 37.66 -55.80 -42.61
C ARG A 118 38.12 -54.67 -43.54
N LEU A 119 39.42 -54.56 -43.82
CA LEU A 119 39.97 -53.59 -44.75
C LEU A 119 40.64 -54.34 -45.90
N THR A 120 40.04 -54.27 -47.08
CA THR A 120 40.53 -54.91 -48.29
C THR A 120 41.14 -53.85 -49.19
N ILE A 121 42.45 -53.91 -49.39
CA ILE A 121 43.17 -53.05 -50.35
C ILE A 121 43.11 -53.70 -51.72
N HIS A 122 42.66 -52.97 -52.73
CA HIS A 122 42.54 -53.47 -54.11
C HIS A 122 43.82 -53.16 -54.89
N GLY A 123 44.89 -53.87 -54.55
CA GLY A 123 46.22 -53.75 -55.15
C GLY A 123 47.31 -54.12 -54.14
N THR A 124 48.50 -54.47 -54.63
CA THR A 124 49.64 -54.89 -53.77
C THR A 124 50.77 -53.88 -53.75
N ASN A 125 50.85 -53.01 -54.77
CA ASN A 125 51.91 -52.03 -54.96
C ASN A 125 51.29 -50.64 -55.25
N LEU A 126 51.70 -49.63 -54.50
CA LEU A 126 51.32 -48.23 -54.67
C LEU A 126 52.53 -47.45 -55.16
N PHE A 127 52.43 -46.83 -56.34
CA PHE A 127 53.43 -45.86 -56.80
C PHE A 127 53.28 -44.55 -56.02
N ARG A 128 54.34 -44.12 -55.36
CA ARG A 128 54.37 -42.95 -54.45
C ARG A 128 54.99 -41.71 -55.09
N GLY A 129 55.29 -41.75 -56.39
CA GLY A 129 55.89 -40.65 -57.13
C GLY A 129 57.37 -40.88 -57.48
N ARG A 130 57.93 -39.92 -58.21
CA ARG A 130 59.37 -39.84 -58.53
C ARG A 130 60.00 -38.66 -57.82
N GLY A 131 61.21 -38.85 -57.32
CA GLY A 131 61.98 -37.80 -56.69
C GLY A 131 62.36 -36.68 -57.66
N ASP A 132 62.13 -35.43 -57.26
CA ASP A 132 62.62 -34.26 -57.98
C ASP A 132 63.75 -33.55 -57.22
N ALA A 133 64.39 -32.57 -57.88
CA ALA A 133 65.53 -31.83 -57.35
C ALA A 133 65.20 -30.93 -56.13
N SER A 134 63.92 -30.80 -55.75
CA SER A 134 63.50 -30.05 -54.56
C SER A 134 63.49 -30.90 -53.28
N GLY A 135 63.80 -32.20 -53.41
CA GLY A 135 63.83 -33.15 -52.29
C GLY A 135 62.48 -33.81 -51.99
N TRP A 136 61.47 -33.59 -52.84
CA TRP A 136 60.12 -34.11 -52.72
C TRP A 136 59.73 -34.96 -53.93
N THR A 137 58.72 -35.83 -53.79
CA THR A 137 58.15 -36.55 -54.94
C THR A 137 56.94 -35.83 -55.53
N SER A 138 56.71 -35.99 -56.83
CA SER A 138 55.39 -35.75 -57.43
C SER A 138 54.30 -36.60 -56.74
N ILE A 139 53.05 -36.12 -56.70
CA ILE A 139 51.93 -36.90 -56.14
C ILE A 139 51.85 -38.24 -56.91
N GLY A 140 51.98 -39.34 -56.17
CA GLY A 140 51.90 -40.70 -56.72
C GLY A 140 50.49 -41.11 -57.15
N GLY A 141 50.32 -42.39 -57.45
CA GLY A 141 49.01 -42.98 -57.68
C GLY A 141 48.21 -43.16 -56.37
N SER A 142 47.03 -43.76 -56.49
CA SER A 142 46.17 -44.09 -55.35
C SER A 142 45.66 -45.52 -55.48
N LEU A 143 45.58 -46.24 -54.38
CA LEU A 143 44.94 -47.56 -54.33
C LEU A 143 43.57 -47.45 -53.67
N PRO A 144 42.49 -47.88 -54.34
CA PRO A 144 41.19 -47.99 -53.70
C PRO A 144 41.21 -49.13 -52.68
N ALA A 145 40.46 -48.95 -51.61
CA ALA A 145 40.26 -49.94 -50.57
C ALA A 145 38.81 -49.93 -50.12
N THR A 146 38.30 -51.11 -49.78
CA THR A 146 36.97 -51.26 -49.20
C THR A 146 37.11 -51.60 -47.73
N LEU A 147 36.45 -50.81 -46.89
CA LEU A 147 36.38 -51.01 -45.46
C LEU A 147 34.97 -51.45 -45.05
N ASP A 148 34.85 -52.67 -44.52
CA ASP A 148 33.66 -53.17 -43.83
C ASP A 148 33.60 -52.56 -42.44
N ILE A 149 32.52 -51.83 -42.17
CA ILE A 149 32.28 -51.12 -40.90
C ILE A 149 31.08 -51.69 -40.11
N ARG A 150 30.57 -52.87 -40.47
CA ARG A 150 29.47 -53.52 -39.76
C ARG A 150 29.85 -53.91 -38.35
N ASN A 151 29.11 -53.40 -37.36
CA ASN A 151 29.28 -53.68 -35.93
C ASN A 151 30.66 -53.28 -35.37
N ILE A 152 31.24 -52.20 -35.89
CA ILE A 152 32.56 -51.68 -35.50
C ILE A 152 32.41 -50.22 -35.09
N ALA A 153 33.07 -49.81 -34.00
CA ALA A 153 32.96 -48.49 -33.38
C ALA A 153 31.52 -48.11 -33.00
N THR A 154 31.25 -48.00 -31.70
CA THR A 154 29.95 -47.52 -31.22
C THR A 154 29.67 -46.15 -31.84
N PRO A 155 28.51 -45.94 -32.51
CA PRO A 155 28.17 -44.64 -33.08
C PRO A 155 28.35 -43.51 -32.04
N GLY A 156 29.23 -42.55 -32.32
CA GLY A 156 29.55 -41.45 -31.40
C GLY A 156 30.66 -41.71 -30.38
N ASP A 157 31.38 -42.84 -30.42
CA ASP A 157 32.57 -43.07 -29.59
C ASP A 157 33.76 -42.22 -30.07
N PRO A 158 34.27 -41.26 -29.27
CA PRO A 158 35.39 -40.40 -29.65
C PRO A 158 36.72 -41.16 -29.77
N ASN A 159 36.81 -42.37 -29.20
CA ASN A 159 38.01 -43.21 -29.25
C ASN A 159 38.10 -44.02 -30.56
N GLY A 160 36.98 -44.24 -31.25
CA GLY A 160 36.92 -44.95 -32.52
C GLY A 160 37.49 -46.38 -32.45
N GLN A 161 37.74 -46.98 -33.61
CA GLN A 161 38.47 -48.25 -33.71
C GLN A 161 39.67 -48.10 -34.64
N VAL A 162 40.77 -48.77 -34.32
CA VAL A 162 42.01 -48.75 -35.11
C VAL A 162 42.19 -50.09 -35.82
N VAL A 163 42.47 -50.03 -37.12
CA VAL A 163 42.93 -51.16 -37.95
C VAL A 163 44.37 -50.91 -38.35
N TYR A 164 45.17 -51.94 -38.61
CA TYR A 164 46.56 -51.77 -39.01
C TYR A 164 46.82 -52.29 -40.42
N LEU A 165 47.58 -51.54 -41.22
CA LEU A 165 48.14 -51.99 -42.49
C LEU A 165 49.62 -52.26 -42.34
N THR A 166 50.12 -53.30 -42.99
CA THR A 166 51.55 -53.58 -43.15
C THR A 166 51.96 -53.43 -44.60
N PHE A 167 53.13 -52.85 -44.84
CA PHE A 167 53.66 -52.65 -46.19
C PHE A 167 55.17 -52.50 -46.12
N ARG A 168 55.83 -52.52 -47.28
CA ARG A 168 57.25 -52.22 -47.41
C ARG A 168 57.45 -50.93 -48.21
N ARG A 169 58.18 -49.96 -47.67
CA ARG A 169 58.62 -48.75 -48.40
C ARG A 169 59.88 -49.09 -49.18
N CYS A 170 59.87 -48.88 -50.49
CA CYS A 170 60.99 -49.19 -51.37
C CYS A 170 61.36 -47.99 -52.26
N GLY A 171 62.65 -47.69 -52.36
CA GLY A 171 63.22 -46.80 -53.39
C GLY A 171 63.88 -47.61 -54.50
N ASP A 172 63.65 -47.23 -55.76
CA ASP A 172 64.10 -47.94 -56.96
C ASP A 172 63.57 -49.40 -57.06
N PHE A 173 62.29 -49.59 -56.74
CA PHE A 173 61.64 -50.88 -56.90
C PHE A 173 61.27 -51.12 -58.38
N LYS A 174 61.89 -52.12 -58.99
CA LYS A 174 61.42 -52.74 -60.24
C LYS A 174 60.55 -53.93 -59.84
N GLU A 175 59.39 -54.09 -60.46
CA GLU A 175 58.33 -55.05 -60.07
C GLU A 175 58.81 -56.52 -59.90
N ASN A 176 60.01 -56.87 -60.40
CA ASN A 176 60.68 -58.16 -60.27
C ASN A 176 62.17 -58.09 -59.83
N GLY A 177 62.60 -57.05 -59.11
CA GLY A 177 63.99 -56.86 -58.62
C GLY A 177 64.23 -57.22 -57.14
N SER A 178 65.50 -57.20 -56.67
CA SER A 178 65.84 -57.58 -55.28
C SER A 178 65.24 -56.63 -54.24
N LEU A 179 64.85 -57.18 -53.09
CA LEU A 179 64.15 -56.47 -51.99
C LEU A 179 65.09 -55.78 -51.00
N ASP A 180 66.38 -55.68 -51.32
CA ASP A 180 67.43 -55.31 -50.37
C ASP A 180 67.39 -53.82 -49.96
N ARG A 181 66.57 -52.99 -50.63
CA ARG A 181 66.37 -51.56 -50.34
C ARG A 181 64.96 -51.22 -49.81
N CYS A 182 64.24 -52.21 -49.27
CA CYS A 182 62.88 -52.04 -48.77
C CYS A 182 62.79 -52.12 -47.23
N ARG A 183 61.99 -51.24 -46.60
CA ARG A 183 61.72 -51.26 -45.14
C ARG A 183 60.27 -51.64 -44.85
N ALA A 184 60.05 -52.67 -44.03
CA ALA A 184 58.73 -53.03 -43.54
C ALA A 184 58.21 -52.04 -42.47
N GLU A 185 56.93 -51.70 -42.53
CA GLU A 185 56.29 -50.74 -41.64
C GLU A 185 54.83 -51.12 -41.39
N THR A 186 54.26 -50.62 -40.29
CA THR A 186 52.85 -50.78 -39.94
C THR A 186 52.20 -49.42 -39.72
N LEU A 187 51.06 -49.16 -40.37
CA LEU A 187 50.31 -47.91 -40.29
C LEU A 187 48.94 -48.15 -39.63
N PRO A 188 48.60 -47.45 -38.53
CA PRO A 188 47.26 -47.46 -37.97
C PRO A 188 46.28 -46.63 -38.81
N VAL A 189 45.08 -47.16 -39.00
CA VAL A 189 43.95 -46.55 -39.70
C VAL A 189 42.81 -46.38 -38.70
N ARG A 190 42.45 -45.13 -38.40
CA ARG A 190 41.42 -44.82 -37.40
C ARG A 190 40.06 -44.63 -38.04
N ILE A 191 39.05 -45.29 -37.47
CA ILE A 191 37.66 -45.31 -37.94
C ILE A 191 36.75 -44.70 -36.86
N ILE A 192 35.98 -43.67 -37.21
CA ILE A 192 34.99 -43.04 -36.32
C ILE A 192 33.64 -42.96 -37.03
N ARG A 193 32.54 -43.34 -36.34
CA ARG A 193 31.17 -43.27 -36.85
C ARG A 193 30.41 -42.09 -36.25
N GLN A 194 29.58 -41.44 -37.07
CA GLN A 194 28.65 -40.40 -36.60
C GLN A 194 27.69 -40.99 -35.56
N ALA A 195 27.33 -40.20 -34.55
CA ALA A 195 26.34 -40.60 -33.55
C ALA A 195 24.99 -40.91 -34.21
N ALA A 196 24.25 -41.89 -33.67
CA ALA A 196 22.90 -42.19 -34.13
C ALA A 196 22.00 -40.94 -34.00
N PRO A 197 21.02 -40.71 -34.90
CA PRO A 197 20.11 -39.59 -34.79
C PRO A 197 19.33 -39.65 -33.47
N TRP A 198 19.52 -38.65 -32.61
CA TRP A 198 18.74 -38.47 -31.39
C TRP A 198 18.39 -36.99 -31.23
N ARG A 199 17.26 -36.73 -30.57
CA ARG A 199 16.84 -35.38 -30.17
C ARG A 199 16.33 -35.39 -28.75
N ALA A 200 16.54 -34.30 -28.02
CA ALA A 200 15.97 -34.11 -26.70
C ALA A 200 14.76 -33.16 -26.77
N GLU A 201 13.70 -33.53 -26.07
CA GLU A 201 12.48 -32.76 -25.93
C GLU A 201 12.25 -32.45 -24.44
N GLY A 202 11.90 -31.20 -24.15
CA GLY A 202 11.59 -30.75 -22.81
C GLY A 202 10.22 -30.11 -22.71
N GLU A 203 9.56 -30.34 -21.58
CA GLU A 203 8.23 -29.83 -21.27
C GLU A 203 8.22 -29.22 -19.87
N SER A 204 7.49 -28.12 -19.70
CA SER A 204 7.31 -27.45 -18.41
C SER A 204 5.86 -27.48 -18.00
N TYR A 205 5.64 -27.62 -16.70
CA TYR A 205 4.34 -27.85 -16.12
C TYR A 205 4.15 -26.98 -14.88
N ILE A 206 2.89 -26.64 -14.60
CA ILE A 206 2.49 -25.86 -13.43
C ILE A 206 1.30 -26.52 -12.74
N ARG A 207 1.20 -26.33 -11.41
CA ARG A 207 0.03 -26.72 -10.61
C ARG A 207 -0.18 -25.80 -9.41
N ARG A 208 -1.35 -25.90 -8.78
CA ARG A 208 -1.60 -25.35 -7.43
C ARG A 208 -1.18 -26.37 -6.37
N GLU A 209 -0.48 -25.92 -5.34
CA GLU A 209 -0.07 -26.78 -4.21
C GLU A 209 -1.18 -26.86 -3.15
N THR A 210 -1.46 -28.07 -2.66
CA THR A 210 -2.41 -28.32 -1.56
C THR A 210 -1.79 -29.25 -0.52
N ALA A 211 -2.29 -29.22 0.72
CA ALA A 211 -1.81 -30.07 1.81
C ALA A 211 -1.99 -31.59 1.56
N GLY A 212 -2.83 -31.97 0.59
CA GLY A 212 -3.12 -33.35 0.22
C GLY A 212 -2.25 -33.91 -0.92
N ASN A 213 -1.36 -33.11 -1.52
CA ASN A 213 -0.53 -33.50 -2.68
C ASN A 213 0.57 -34.50 -2.28
N LYS A 214 0.22 -35.74 -1.94
CA LYS A 214 1.16 -36.83 -1.60
C LYS A 214 1.68 -37.59 -2.81
N ASN A 215 0.99 -37.50 -3.97
CA ASN A 215 1.37 -38.14 -5.22
C ASN A 215 1.53 -37.09 -6.33
N VAL A 216 2.52 -37.29 -7.18
CA VAL A 216 3.13 -36.20 -7.94
C VAL A 216 2.83 -36.26 -9.43
N ASP A 217 2.01 -37.19 -9.92
CA ASP A 217 1.92 -37.41 -11.37
C ASP A 217 0.54 -37.16 -11.99
N ARG A 218 -0.46 -36.65 -11.25
CA ARG A 218 -1.84 -36.60 -11.79
C ARG A 218 -2.44 -35.24 -12.17
N ASP A 219 -1.93 -34.11 -11.67
CA ASP A 219 -2.60 -32.80 -11.83
C ASP A 219 -1.69 -31.68 -12.40
N TRP A 220 -0.70 -32.04 -13.22
CA TRP A 220 0.21 -31.08 -13.86
C TRP A 220 -0.35 -30.54 -15.17
N GLN A 221 -0.42 -29.21 -15.31
CA GLN A 221 -0.93 -28.55 -16.50
C GLN A 221 0.22 -27.96 -17.34
N LYS A 222 0.18 -28.15 -18.66
CA LYS A 222 1.24 -27.70 -19.60
C LYS A 222 1.19 -26.19 -19.93
N ALA A 223 0.15 -25.48 -19.51
CA ALA A 223 -0.20 -24.18 -20.07
C ALA A 223 -0.26 -23.07 -19.01
N THR A 224 -1.48 -22.73 -18.58
CA THR A 224 -1.74 -21.53 -17.79
C THR A 224 -2.73 -21.83 -16.68
N LEU A 225 -2.38 -21.37 -15.48
CA LEU A 225 -3.21 -21.46 -14.28
C LEU A 225 -3.58 -20.04 -13.82
N PHE A 226 -4.83 -19.81 -13.39
CA PHE A 226 -5.16 -18.58 -12.66
C PHE A 226 -4.85 -18.76 -11.18
N ALA A 227 -4.04 -17.89 -10.62
CA ALA A 227 -3.62 -17.97 -9.22
C ALA A 227 -4.03 -16.74 -8.44
N LYS A 228 -4.44 -16.94 -7.18
CA LYS A 228 -4.84 -15.86 -6.27
C LYS A 228 -3.74 -15.56 -5.25
N PRO A 229 -3.64 -14.32 -4.75
CA PRO A 229 -2.76 -14.01 -3.62
C PRO A 229 -2.98 -14.97 -2.44
N GLY A 230 -1.89 -15.45 -1.85
CA GLY A 230 -1.89 -16.45 -0.79
C GLY A 230 -1.85 -17.91 -1.27
N GLU A 231 -2.18 -18.19 -2.54
CA GLU A 231 -2.01 -19.53 -3.10
C GLU A 231 -0.53 -19.83 -3.37
N THR A 232 -0.11 -21.06 -3.10
CA THR A 232 1.20 -21.57 -3.52
C THR A 232 1.05 -22.31 -4.84
N ILE A 233 1.85 -21.92 -5.83
CA ILE A 233 1.98 -22.61 -7.12
C ILE A 233 3.29 -23.40 -7.15
N GLY A 234 3.29 -24.52 -7.87
CA GLY A 234 4.45 -25.36 -8.09
C GLY A 234 4.75 -25.53 -9.58
N PHE A 235 6.02 -25.68 -9.92
CA PHE A 235 6.54 -25.93 -11.27
C PHE A 235 7.25 -27.29 -11.32
N THR A 236 7.20 -27.95 -12.48
CA THR A 236 8.06 -29.11 -12.74
C THR A 236 8.43 -29.18 -14.22
N HIS A 237 9.53 -29.86 -14.51
CA HIS A 237 10.09 -29.93 -15.84
C HIS A 237 10.42 -31.37 -16.20
N ARG A 238 10.18 -31.73 -17.45
CA ARG A 238 10.53 -33.04 -18.01
C ARG A 238 11.54 -32.83 -19.13
N LEU A 239 12.54 -33.68 -19.21
CA LEU A 239 13.51 -33.71 -20.29
C LEU A 239 13.71 -35.15 -20.74
N ALA A 240 13.30 -35.46 -21.95
CA ALA A 240 13.31 -36.81 -22.49
C ALA A 240 14.12 -36.86 -23.78
N MET A 241 14.84 -37.97 -23.98
CA MET A 241 15.43 -38.26 -25.29
C MET A 241 14.45 -39.02 -26.18
N ARG A 242 14.44 -38.65 -27.45
CA ARG A 242 13.74 -39.31 -28.53
C ARG A 242 14.74 -39.96 -29.47
N ASP A 243 14.28 -41.04 -30.11
CA ASP A 243 14.88 -41.67 -31.29
C ASP A 243 16.16 -42.51 -31.09
N ALA A 244 16.83 -42.49 -29.93
CA ALA A 244 17.77 -43.54 -29.48
C ALA A 244 18.22 -43.35 -28.00
N ASN A 245 18.64 -44.44 -27.33
CA ASN A 245 19.33 -44.39 -26.04
C ASN A 245 20.81 -43.99 -26.26
N ALA A 246 21.10 -42.71 -26.50
CA ALA A 246 22.47 -42.22 -26.44
C ALA A 246 22.95 -42.11 -24.97
N ASN A 247 24.17 -42.54 -24.68
CA ASN A 247 24.79 -42.30 -23.37
C ASN A 247 25.31 -40.85 -23.28
N GLN A 248 24.42 -39.87 -23.50
CA GLN A 248 24.78 -38.46 -23.63
C GLN A 248 24.38 -37.68 -22.39
N GLN A 249 25.32 -36.88 -21.88
CA GLN A 249 25.04 -35.88 -20.85
C GLN A 249 24.47 -34.62 -21.51
N ILE A 250 23.30 -34.18 -21.07
CA ILE A 250 22.63 -32.94 -21.49
C ILE A 250 22.66 -31.94 -20.33
N ARG A 251 23.19 -30.75 -20.58
CA ARG A 251 23.07 -29.60 -19.68
C ARG A 251 21.65 -29.07 -19.75
N HIS A 252 21.05 -28.77 -18.61
CA HIS A 252 19.77 -28.09 -18.54
C HIS A 252 19.84 -26.84 -17.66
N THR A 253 18.99 -25.87 -17.97
CA THR A 253 18.85 -24.60 -17.24
C THR A 253 17.37 -24.30 -17.09
N ILE A 254 16.92 -24.02 -15.87
CA ILE A 254 15.56 -23.61 -15.58
C ILE A 254 15.52 -22.10 -15.49
N ARG A 255 14.64 -21.48 -16.29
CA ARG A 255 14.46 -20.03 -16.31
C ARG A 255 13.11 -19.63 -15.76
N GLY A 256 13.11 -18.57 -14.96
CA GLY A 256 11.95 -17.94 -14.36
C GLY A 256 11.70 -16.54 -14.93
N HIS A 257 10.42 -16.15 -14.91
CA HIS A 257 9.96 -14.80 -15.26
C HIS A 257 9.00 -14.30 -14.18
N ASN A 258 9.16 -13.04 -13.74
CA ASN A 258 8.48 -12.45 -12.57
C ASN A 258 8.64 -13.27 -11.27
N LEU A 259 9.79 -13.92 -11.12
CA LEU A 259 10.18 -14.65 -9.92
C LEU A 259 11.37 -13.96 -9.24
N PRO A 260 11.51 -14.07 -7.92
CA PRO A 260 12.68 -13.56 -7.23
C PRO A 260 13.94 -14.33 -7.68
N ARG A 261 15.09 -13.65 -7.62
CA ARG A 261 16.38 -14.27 -7.89
C ARG A 261 16.60 -15.47 -6.97
N SER A 262 17.01 -16.58 -7.56
CA SER A 262 17.31 -17.80 -6.83
C SER A 262 18.58 -17.63 -5.96
N PRO A 263 18.54 -17.91 -4.65
CA PRO A 263 19.68 -17.66 -3.75
C PRO A 263 20.93 -18.48 -4.04
N HIS A 264 20.79 -19.63 -4.72
CA HIS A 264 21.90 -20.54 -5.01
C HIS A 264 22.55 -20.25 -6.37
N ILE A 265 22.03 -19.29 -7.13
CA ILE A 265 22.55 -18.92 -8.44
C ILE A 265 23.59 -17.80 -8.28
N PRO A 266 24.86 -18.02 -8.67
CA PRO A 266 25.93 -17.03 -8.54
C PRO A 266 25.59 -15.72 -9.23
N ALA A 267 25.94 -14.57 -8.65
CA ALA A 267 25.63 -13.23 -9.18
C ALA A 267 26.07 -13.00 -10.64
N SER A 268 27.02 -13.79 -11.14
CA SER A 268 27.47 -13.79 -12.54
C SER A 268 26.45 -14.35 -13.53
N GLU A 269 25.46 -15.13 -13.07
CA GLU A 269 24.39 -15.68 -13.88
C GLU A 269 23.20 -14.70 -13.97
N ALA A 270 22.50 -14.72 -15.10
CA ALA A 270 21.34 -13.87 -15.34
C ALA A 270 20.24 -14.09 -14.29
N ASP A 271 19.53 -13.02 -13.89
CA ASP A 271 18.47 -13.07 -12.87
C ASP A 271 17.30 -14.01 -13.22
N SER A 272 17.15 -14.32 -14.51
CA SER A 272 16.16 -15.30 -14.98
C SER A 272 16.54 -16.73 -14.65
N VAL A 273 17.80 -17.05 -14.33
CA VAL A 273 18.22 -18.42 -14.02
C VAL A 273 17.75 -18.79 -12.62
N ILE A 274 16.97 -19.86 -12.53
CA ILE A 274 16.42 -20.39 -11.28
C ILE A 274 17.24 -21.57 -10.78
N ASP A 275 17.65 -22.44 -11.70
CA ASP A 275 18.46 -23.64 -11.45
C ASP A 275 19.21 -24.03 -12.74
N TYR A 276 20.32 -24.76 -12.63
CA TYR A 276 20.99 -25.39 -13.76
C TYR A 276 21.75 -26.63 -13.32
N GLY A 277 21.88 -27.59 -14.23
CA GLY A 277 22.55 -28.84 -13.92
C GLY A 277 22.86 -29.66 -15.15
N TRP A 278 23.35 -30.87 -14.89
CA TRP A 278 23.59 -31.87 -15.92
C TRP A 278 22.71 -33.07 -15.64
N SER A 279 22.16 -33.65 -16.70
CA SER A 279 21.46 -34.93 -16.62
C SER A 279 22.43 -36.07 -16.28
N SER A 280 21.91 -37.12 -15.62
CA SER A 280 22.66 -38.36 -15.38
C SER A 280 22.57 -39.28 -16.61
N PRO A 281 23.69 -39.77 -17.17
CA PRO A 281 23.66 -40.74 -18.26
C PRO A 281 23.33 -42.17 -17.75
N PRO A 282 22.55 -43.00 -18.49
CA PRO A 282 21.83 -42.66 -19.73
C PRO A 282 20.47 -42.00 -19.42
N LEU A 283 20.16 -40.91 -20.11
CA LEU A 283 18.84 -40.29 -20.07
C LEU A 283 17.79 -41.27 -20.62
N LEU A 284 16.91 -41.76 -19.77
CA LEU A 284 15.82 -42.67 -20.14
C LEU A 284 14.72 -41.90 -20.90
N LYS A 285 13.90 -42.67 -21.63
CA LYS A 285 12.81 -42.17 -22.51
C LYS A 285 11.84 -41.20 -21.83
N ASP A 286 11.78 -41.15 -20.49
CA ASP A 286 10.91 -40.28 -19.69
C ASP A 286 11.60 -39.74 -18.42
N THR A 287 12.76 -39.08 -18.55
CA THR A 287 13.44 -38.52 -17.37
C THR A 287 12.75 -37.23 -16.92
N PHE A 288 12.05 -37.29 -15.79
CA PHE A 288 11.52 -36.10 -15.14
C PHE A 288 12.65 -35.39 -14.40
N ILE A 289 12.88 -34.12 -14.72
CA ILE A 289 13.73 -33.23 -13.92
C ILE A 289 12.82 -32.68 -12.81
N GLN A 290 12.47 -33.58 -11.91
CA GLN A 290 11.79 -33.26 -10.68
C GLN A 290 12.85 -33.03 -9.62
N HIS A 291 13.24 -31.76 -9.43
CA HIS A 291 13.92 -31.38 -8.19
C HIS A 291 12.87 -31.38 -7.07
N TYR A 292 12.53 -32.58 -6.60
CA TYR A 292 11.68 -32.77 -5.43
C TYR A 292 12.38 -32.20 -4.19
N GLY A 293 11.77 -31.20 -3.59
CA GLY A 293 11.92 -30.96 -2.15
C GLY A 293 10.65 -31.41 -1.40
N PRO A 294 10.71 -32.13 -0.27
CA PRO A 294 11.82 -32.88 0.35
C PRO A 294 11.53 -34.41 0.45
N TYR A 295 12.57 -35.25 0.42
CA TYR A 295 12.48 -36.59 1.03
C TYR A 295 12.82 -36.48 2.53
N PRO A 296 12.24 -37.31 3.41
CA PRO A 296 12.51 -37.27 4.85
C PRO A 296 14.01 -37.44 5.12
N GLY A 297 14.67 -36.41 5.68
CA GLY A 297 16.11 -36.41 5.99
C GLY A 297 16.95 -35.41 5.19
N ALA A 298 16.41 -34.76 4.16
CA ALA A 298 17.11 -33.69 3.45
C ALA A 298 17.21 -32.42 4.32
N LYS A 299 18.43 -32.02 4.71
CA LYS A 299 18.70 -30.80 5.51
C LYS A 299 18.54 -29.47 4.75
N ASN A 300 17.95 -29.45 3.55
CA ASN A 300 17.88 -28.25 2.71
C ASN A 300 16.43 -27.93 2.24
N PRO A 301 15.81 -26.82 2.67
CA PRO A 301 14.41 -26.47 2.39
C PRO A 301 14.14 -25.76 1.04
N TRP A 302 15.03 -25.84 0.05
CA TRP A 302 15.08 -24.88 -1.05
C TRP A 302 14.15 -25.22 -2.24
N ASN A 303 12.85 -24.99 -2.06
CA ASN A 303 11.82 -25.14 -3.11
C ASN A 303 11.86 -23.99 -4.15
N VAL A 304 12.87 -23.92 -5.02
CA VAL A 304 12.89 -22.95 -6.14
C VAL A 304 11.83 -23.23 -7.22
N MET A 305 11.18 -24.39 -7.11
CA MET A 305 10.04 -24.82 -7.93
C MET A 305 8.69 -24.44 -7.31
N ARG A 306 8.65 -23.70 -6.19
CA ARG A 306 7.39 -23.25 -5.55
C ARG A 306 7.40 -21.75 -5.33
N TYR A 307 6.24 -21.12 -5.52
CA TYR A 307 6.08 -19.69 -5.28
C TYR A 307 4.72 -19.41 -4.62
N THR A 308 4.72 -18.61 -3.55
CA THR A 308 3.48 -18.11 -2.95
C THR A 308 3.14 -16.76 -3.58
N VAL A 309 1.99 -16.71 -4.24
CA VAL A 309 1.52 -15.53 -4.98
C VAL A 309 1.26 -14.39 -4.00
N LYS A 310 1.82 -13.20 -4.29
CA LYS A 310 1.67 -12.00 -3.45
C LYS A 310 0.61 -11.07 -4.04
N ALA A 311 0.02 -10.22 -3.19
CA ALA A 311 -0.92 -9.19 -3.64
C ALA A 311 -0.33 -8.25 -4.71
N SER A 312 0.99 -8.01 -4.68
CA SER A 312 1.74 -7.20 -5.64
C SER A 312 1.93 -7.88 -7.01
N ASP A 313 1.64 -9.18 -7.13
CA ASP A 313 1.82 -9.92 -8.37
C ASP A 313 0.64 -9.77 -9.33
N ALA A 314 -0.43 -9.10 -8.90
CA ALA A 314 -1.57 -8.79 -9.76
C ALA A 314 -1.14 -8.05 -11.03
N GLY A 315 -1.66 -8.54 -12.16
CA GLY A 315 -1.32 -8.13 -13.52
C GLY A 315 -0.10 -8.82 -14.11
N LYS A 316 0.61 -9.68 -13.36
CA LYS A 316 1.82 -10.37 -13.83
C LYS A 316 1.54 -11.82 -14.21
N ASN A 317 2.39 -12.33 -15.09
CA ASN A 317 2.50 -13.77 -15.40
C ASN A 317 3.76 -14.31 -14.72
N ILE A 318 3.59 -15.22 -13.77
CA ILE A 318 4.70 -15.88 -13.07
C ILE A 318 4.99 -17.18 -13.81
N CYS A 319 6.15 -17.28 -14.45
CA CYS A 319 6.41 -18.39 -15.38
C CYS A 319 7.74 -19.08 -15.12
N GLN A 320 7.83 -20.37 -15.46
CA GLN A 320 9.08 -21.11 -15.58
C GLN A 320 9.15 -21.91 -16.89
N ARG A 321 10.36 -22.12 -17.40
CA ARG A 321 10.65 -23.04 -18.51
C ARG A 321 11.97 -23.77 -18.30
N ILE A 322 12.17 -24.89 -19.00
CA ILE A 322 13.45 -25.58 -19.09
C ILE A 322 14.11 -25.34 -20.46
N GLU A 323 15.40 -25.08 -20.45
CA GLU A 323 16.30 -25.02 -21.62
C GLU A 323 17.34 -26.13 -21.52
N TRP A 324 17.80 -26.67 -22.64
CA TRP A 324 18.76 -27.76 -22.68
C TRP A 324 19.73 -27.70 -23.86
N ALA A 325 20.93 -28.27 -23.66
CA ALA A 325 21.99 -28.39 -24.65
C ALA A 325 22.84 -29.66 -24.42
N PRO A 326 23.14 -30.46 -25.46
CA PRO A 326 22.75 -30.26 -26.85
C PRO A 326 21.28 -30.63 -27.09
N ALA A 327 20.61 -29.91 -28.00
CA ALA A 327 19.23 -30.19 -28.38
C ALA A 327 19.08 -31.47 -29.23
N SER A 328 20.13 -31.83 -29.98
CA SER A 328 20.17 -33.02 -30.84
C SER A 328 21.60 -33.49 -31.07
N TYR A 329 21.75 -34.62 -31.77
CA TYR A 329 23.04 -35.13 -32.24
C TYR A 329 23.85 -34.14 -33.10
N LYS A 330 23.21 -33.12 -33.70
CA LYS A 330 23.86 -32.02 -34.44
C LYS A 330 24.33 -30.87 -33.55
N GLY A 331 24.11 -30.93 -32.24
CA GLY A 331 24.31 -29.82 -31.32
C GLY A 331 23.07 -28.92 -31.18
N GLY A 332 23.30 -27.69 -30.70
CA GLY A 332 22.27 -26.64 -30.53
C GLY A 332 21.67 -26.54 -29.13
N VAL A 333 20.88 -25.50 -28.90
CA VAL A 333 20.14 -25.24 -27.65
C VAL A 333 18.65 -25.23 -27.97
N ALA A 334 17.84 -25.86 -27.13
CA ALA A 334 16.38 -25.83 -27.23
C ALA A 334 15.74 -25.50 -25.88
N GLY A 335 14.47 -25.10 -25.89
CA GLY A 335 13.73 -24.77 -24.68
C GLY A 335 12.25 -25.08 -24.83
N SER A 336 11.60 -25.40 -23.71
CA SER A 336 10.17 -25.67 -23.68
C SER A 336 9.37 -24.38 -23.77
N ASN A 337 8.07 -24.51 -24.03
CA ASN A 337 7.13 -23.43 -23.73
C ASN A 337 7.16 -23.08 -22.24
N TYR A 338 6.78 -21.84 -21.91
CA TYR A 338 6.61 -21.41 -20.53
C TYR A 338 5.33 -22.02 -19.93
N ALA A 339 5.45 -22.56 -18.73
CA ALA A 339 4.30 -22.80 -17.87
C ALA A 339 4.10 -21.56 -16.99
N CYS A 340 2.90 -20.99 -16.97
CA CYS A 340 2.64 -19.68 -16.34
C CYS A 340 1.45 -19.71 -15.39
N ALA A 341 1.55 -18.98 -14.28
CA ALA A 341 0.42 -18.55 -13.47
C ALA A 341 0.07 -17.10 -13.81
N VAL A 342 -1.18 -16.85 -14.19
CA VAL A 342 -1.74 -15.51 -14.40
C VAL A 342 -2.38 -15.06 -13.10
N VAL A 343 -1.98 -13.89 -12.59
CA VAL A 343 -2.55 -13.30 -11.38
C VAL A 343 -3.48 -12.15 -11.79
N PRO A 344 -4.80 -12.36 -11.86
CA PRO A 344 -5.74 -11.29 -12.20
C PRO A 344 -5.80 -10.25 -11.07
N TYR A 345 -6.25 -9.05 -11.41
CA TYR A 345 -6.65 -8.06 -10.40
C TYR A 345 -7.96 -8.48 -9.75
N GLU A 346 -8.10 -8.33 -8.45
CA GLU A 346 -9.34 -8.55 -7.69
C GLU A 346 -9.33 -7.53 -6.52
N TYR A 347 -10.02 -6.40 -6.69
CA TYR A 347 -10.00 -5.29 -5.74
C TYR A 347 -11.34 -4.57 -5.63
N THR A 348 -11.58 -3.92 -4.49
CA THR A 348 -12.67 -2.98 -4.28
C THR A 348 -12.17 -1.85 -3.40
N LEU A 349 -12.10 -0.65 -3.97
CA LEU A 349 -11.66 0.58 -3.32
C LEU A 349 -12.84 1.25 -2.66
N ARG A 350 -12.71 1.54 -1.37
CA ARG A 350 -13.70 2.25 -0.55
C ARG A 350 -13.08 3.54 -0.04
N PRO A 351 -13.52 4.71 -0.54
CA PRO A 351 -13.06 5.97 0.01
C PRO A 351 -13.61 6.17 1.43
N SER A 352 -12.88 6.90 2.25
CA SER A 352 -13.32 7.39 3.55
C SER A 352 -12.81 8.81 3.77
N ILE A 353 -13.54 9.59 4.55
CA ILE A 353 -13.17 10.95 4.89
C ILE A 353 -13.45 11.20 6.36
N ASP A 354 -12.44 11.68 7.06
CA ASP A 354 -12.52 12.06 8.46
C ASP A 354 -12.22 13.54 8.64
N VAL A 355 -12.91 14.13 9.61
CA VAL A 355 -12.78 15.54 10.00
C VAL A 355 -12.87 15.57 11.51
N ALA A 356 -11.98 16.32 12.19
CA ALA A 356 -11.90 16.32 13.65
C ALA A 356 -13.13 16.93 14.33
N SER A 357 -13.87 17.76 13.61
CA SER A 357 -15.05 18.48 14.12
C SER A 357 -16.31 18.13 13.35
N THR A 358 -17.44 18.05 14.05
CA THR A 358 -18.79 17.92 13.47
C THR A 358 -19.45 19.28 13.22
N THR A 359 -19.01 20.31 13.94
CA THR A 359 -19.47 21.69 13.81
C THR A 359 -18.31 22.68 13.78
N ILE A 360 -18.50 23.80 13.07
CA ILE A 360 -17.63 24.97 13.10
C ILE A 360 -18.47 26.22 13.39
N MET A 361 -17.87 27.21 14.02
CA MET A 361 -18.57 28.47 14.27
C MET A 361 -18.59 29.35 13.03
N LEU A 362 -19.67 30.09 12.82
CA LEU A 362 -19.71 31.13 11.81
C LEU A 362 -18.56 32.13 12.02
N GLY A 363 -17.74 32.35 10.99
CA GLY A 363 -16.54 33.19 11.07
C GLY A 363 -15.23 32.45 11.31
N GLN A 364 -15.27 31.18 11.70
CA GLN A 364 -14.07 30.37 11.86
C GLN A 364 -13.30 30.26 10.54
N LYS A 365 -11.98 30.41 10.60
CA LYS A 365 -11.08 30.46 9.43
C LYS A 365 -10.46 29.11 9.06
N LYS A 366 -10.65 28.09 9.90
CA LYS A 366 -9.95 26.81 9.76
C LYS A 366 -10.82 25.63 10.19
N VAL A 367 -10.76 24.54 9.44
CA VAL A 367 -11.28 23.22 9.84
C VAL A 367 -10.11 22.27 10.04
N SER A 368 -10.06 21.62 11.20
CA SER A 368 -8.92 20.78 11.57
C SER A 368 -9.10 19.30 11.24
N GLY A 369 -7.98 18.63 10.93
CA GLY A 369 -7.89 17.19 10.79
C GLY A 369 -8.71 16.62 9.63
N VAL A 370 -8.65 17.24 8.46
CA VAL A 370 -9.28 16.72 7.24
C VAL A 370 -8.41 15.62 6.67
N GLN A 371 -8.87 14.37 6.76
CA GLN A 371 -8.13 13.20 6.32
C GLN A 371 -8.93 12.38 5.32
N GLY A 372 -8.47 12.34 4.07
CA GLY A 372 -9.01 11.46 3.03
C GLY A 372 -8.21 10.18 2.93
N SER A 373 -8.89 9.04 2.88
CA SER A 373 -8.26 7.72 2.73
C SER A 373 -8.99 6.84 1.73
N ILE A 374 -8.28 5.86 1.18
CA ILE A 374 -8.85 4.82 0.33
C ILE A 374 -8.50 3.47 0.94
N TYR A 375 -9.51 2.68 1.25
CA TYR A 375 -9.36 1.32 1.74
C TYR A 375 -9.58 0.32 0.61
N ASN A 376 -8.54 -0.44 0.26
CA ASN A 376 -8.68 -1.55 -0.65
C ASN A 376 -9.02 -2.84 0.12
N SER A 377 -10.26 -3.29 -0.07
CA SER A 377 -10.81 -4.48 0.60
C SER A 377 -10.59 -5.80 -0.15
N GLY A 378 -9.97 -5.76 -1.33
CA GLY A 378 -9.72 -6.97 -2.11
C GLY A 378 -8.36 -7.62 -1.83
N PRO A 379 -8.15 -8.86 -2.31
CA PRO A 379 -6.92 -9.60 -2.08
C PRO A 379 -5.71 -9.09 -2.87
N THR A 380 -5.90 -8.29 -3.92
CA THR A 380 -4.81 -7.71 -4.73
C THR A 380 -4.70 -6.21 -4.56
N ARG A 381 -3.55 -5.64 -4.95
CA ARG A 381 -3.49 -4.21 -5.28
C ARG A 381 -4.49 -3.85 -6.39
N SER A 382 -4.83 -2.57 -6.52
CA SER A 382 -5.68 -2.11 -7.62
C SER A 382 -4.93 -2.00 -8.95
N LYS A 383 -5.67 -1.85 -10.05
CA LYS A 383 -5.11 -1.25 -11.25
C LYS A 383 -4.77 0.22 -10.98
N PRO A 384 -3.83 0.83 -11.74
CA PRO A 384 -3.58 2.26 -11.67
C PRO A 384 -4.86 3.06 -11.94
N THR A 385 -5.22 3.94 -11.01
CA THR A 385 -6.40 4.80 -11.07
C THR A 385 -6.12 6.15 -10.39
N ARG A 386 -7.12 7.03 -10.33
CA ARG A 386 -7.04 8.38 -9.75
C ARG A 386 -7.98 8.56 -8.58
N SER A 387 -7.54 9.41 -7.66
CA SER A 387 -8.27 9.85 -6.48
C SER A 387 -8.16 11.35 -6.27
N ALA A 388 -9.13 11.90 -5.54
CA ALA A 388 -9.15 13.31 -5.17
C ALA A 388 -9.84 13.50 -3.79
N VAL A 389 -9.46 14.57 -3.12
CA VAL A 389 -10.17 15.09 -1.95
C VAL A 389 -10.60 16.52 -2.26
N VAL A 390 -11.90 16.78 -2.20
CA VAL A 390 -12.50 18.05 -2.59
C VAL A 390 -13.33 18.62 -1.45
N ARG A 391 -13.25 19.93 -1.27
CA ARG A 391 -14.09 20.73 -0.38
C ARG A 391 -15.15 21.46 -1.19
N PHE A 392 -16.38 21.46 -0.70
CA PHE A 392 -17.46 22.26 -1.25
C PHE A 392 -18.42 22.73 -0.15
N VAL A 393 -19.10 23.85 -0.39
CA VAL A 393 -20.11 24.37 0.53
C VAL A 393 -21.49 23.95 0.05
N ALA A 394 -22.17 23.15 0.87
CA ALA A 394 -23.57 22.81 0.69
C ALA A 394 -24.46 23.82 1.43
N LYS A 395 -25.47 24.35 0.74
CA LYS A 395 -26.46 25.25 1.36
C LYS A 395 -27.34 24.51 2.35
N ALA A 396 -27.83 25.25 3.35
CA ALA A 396 -28.79 24.72 4.32
C ALA A 396 -29.97 24.01 3.62
N GLY A 397 -30.29 22.79 4.05
CA GLY A 397 -31.30 21.96 3.39
C GLY A 397 -31.07 20.46 3.60
N ASN A 398 -31.33 19.67 2.57
CA ASN A 398 -31.19 18.21 2.58
C ASN A 398 -29.77 17.77 2.93
N THR A 399 -29.66 16.57 3.51
CA THR A 399 -28.38 15.95 3.85
C THR A 399 -27.82 15.20 2.65
N ILE A 400 -26.52 15.31 2.42
CA ILE A 400 -25.80 14.50 1.44
C ILE A 400 -25.52 13.13 2.08
N ALA A 401 -25.72 12.04 1.32
CA ALA A 401 -25.34 10.72 1.81
C ALA A 401 -23.84 10.63 2.08
N GLU A 402 -23.47 9.96 3.18
CA GLU A 402 -22.09 9.85 3.64
C GLU A 402 -21.19 9.03 2.69
N SER A 403 -21.79 8.20 1.82
CA SER A 403 -21.06 7.47 0.79
C SER A 403 -21.95 7.08 -0.37
N GLY A 404 -21.35 6.75 -1.50
CA GLY A 404 -22.06 6.18 -2.63
C GLY A 404 -21.14 5.70 -3.75
N ASP A 405 -21.68 4.79 -4.54
CA ASP A 405 -21.00 4.14 -5.66
C ASP A 405 -21.65 4.50 -7.00
N ASN A 406 -20.99 4.11 -8.10
CA ASN A 406 -21.49 4.23 -9.48
C ASN A 406 -21.80 5.66 -9.93
N VAL A 407 -20.98 6.64 -9.51
CA VAL A 407 -21.06 8.00 -10.04
C VAL A 407 -20.34 8.06 -11.37
N ARG A 408 -21.09 8.26 -12.47
CA ARG A 408 -20.56 8.30 -13.83
C ARG A 408 -20.10 9.70 -14.20
N MET A 409 -18.92 10.09 -13.72
CA MET A 409 -18.28 11.33 -14.13
C MET A 409 -16.78 11.29 -13.88
N SER A 410 -16.05 12.03 -14.71
CA SER A 410 -14.60 12.16 -14.62
C SER A 410 -14.15 12.85 -13.33
N ILE A 411 -13.08 12.33 -12.74
CA ILE A 411 -12.41 12.92 -11.57
C ILE A 411 -11.44 14.06 -11.97
N GLU A 412 -11.33 14.38 -13.26
CA GLU A 412 -10.47 15.48 -13.70
C GLU A 412 -10.92 16.85 -13.20
N ASN A 413 -12.21 17.02 -12.93
CA ASN A 413 -12.75 18.19 -12.28
C ASN A 413 -13.49 17.78 -10.99
N PRO A 414 -12.77 17.63 -9.85
CA PRO A 414 -13.38 17.19 -8.59
C PRO A 414 -14.49 18.13 -8.09
N CYS A 415 -14.44 19.42 -8.46
CA CYS A 415 -15.49 20.38 -8.12
C CYS A 415 -16.81 20.17 -8.87
N GLU A 416 -16.74 19.86 -10.17
CA GLU A 416 -17.92 19.42 -10.91
C GLU A 416 -18.46 18.10 -10.33
N LEU A 417 -17.57 17.20 -9.90
CA LEU A 417 -17.93 15.95 -9.21
C LEU A 417 -18.66 16.16 -7.90
N ALA A 418 -18.18 17.06 -7.07
CA ALA A 418 -18.89 17.48 -5.86
C ALA A 418 -20.28 18.04 -6.20
N ALA A 419 -20.39 18.88 -7.24
CA ALA A 419 -21.67 19.44 -7.68
C ALA A 419 -22.66 18.36 -8.14
N HIS A 420 -22.18 17.38 -8.90
CA HIS A 420 -23.01 16.26 -9.37
C HIS A 420 -23.46 15.34 -8.23
N ILE A 421 -22.56 15.04 -7.27
CA ILE A 421 -22.89 14.29 -6.06
C ILE A 421 -23.97 15.04 -5.27
N ALA A 422 -23.80 16.35 -5.06
CA ALA A 422 -24.77 17.17 -4.32
C ALA A 422 -26.13 17.22 -5.04
N ALA A 423 -26.15 17.42 -6.37
CA ALA A 423 -27.36 17.46 -7.17
C ALA A 423 -28.15 16.14 -7.11
N LYS A 424 -27.46 14.98 -7.12
CA LYS A 424 -28.09 13.66 -6.93
C LYS A 424 -28.87 13.53 -5.62
N HIS A 425 -28.46 14.27 -4.58
CA HIS A 425 -29.11 14.34 -3.27
C HIS A 425 -30.03 15.55 -3.09
N GLY A 426 -30.30 16.30 -4.17
CA GLY A 426 -31.13 17.51 -4.12
C GLY A 426 -30.53 18.63 -3.26
N VAL A 427 -29.19 18.72 -3.22
CA VAL A 427 -28.46 19.74 -2.45
C VAL A 427 -27.80 20.74 -3.39
N THR A 428 -28.03 22.03 -3.13
CA THR A 428 -27.41 23.14 -3.87
C THR A 428 -26.05 23.49 -3.26
N ILE A 429 -25.03 23.65 -4.10
CA ILE A 429 -23.70 24.12 -3.68
C ILE A 429 -23.53 25.61 -3.98
N SER A 430 -22.76 26.34 -3.15
CA SER A 430 -22.61 27.79 -3.28
C SER A 430 -21.60 28.25 -4.35
N GLY A 431 -21.08 27.33 -5.17
CA GLY A 431 -19.95 27.59 -6.09
C GLY A 431 -18.59 27.69 -5.40
N ALA A 432 -18.53 27.81 -4.07
CA ALA A 432 -17.30 27.82 -3.30
C ALA A 432 -16.75 26.38 -3.15
N CYS A 433 -15.99 25.95 -4.16
CA CYS A 433 -15.35 24.65 -4.21
C CYS A 433 -13.82 24.77 -4.31
N LYS A 434 -13.09 23.82 -3.72
CA LYS A 434 -11.62 23.76 -3.77
C LYS A 434 -11.15 22.32 -3.73
N ASP A 435 -10.22 21.98 -4.61
CA ASP A 435 -9.50 20.72 -4.56
C ASP A 435 -8.44 20.80 -3.45
N LEU A 436 -8.57 19.96 -2.43
CA LEU A 436 -7.56 19.85 -1.36
C LEU A 436 -6.44 18.91 -1.77
N TYR A 437 -6.77 17.91 -2.58
CA TYR A 437 -5.84 16.94 -3.13
C TYR A 437 -6.37 16.38 -4.44
N LYS A 438 -5.48 16.17 -5.41
CA LYS A 438 -5.77 15.45 -6.65
C LYS A 438 -4.51 14.70 -7.08
N ASP A 439 -4.65 13.43 -7.47
CA ASP A 439 -3.54 12.68 -8.04
C ASP A 439 -3.05 13.34 -9.35
N GLY A 440 -1.75 13.62 -9.44
CA GLY A 440 -1.14 14.16 -10.68
C GLY A 440 -0.96 13.12 -11.79
N SER A 441 -0.97 11.84 -11.44
CA SER A 441 -0.90 10.71 -12.37
C SER A 441 -1.54 9.47 -11.76
N ASP A 442 -1.84 8.47 -12.59
CA ASP A 442 -2.47 7.24 -12.12
C ASP A 442 -1.51 6.45 -11.21
N ARG A 443 -2.06 5.91 -10.11
CA ARG A 443 -1.32 5.05 -9.19
C ARG A 443 -2.16 3.87 -8.73
N ASP A 444 -1.51 2.78 -8.32
CA ASP A 444 -2.17 1.65 -7.68
C ASP A 444 -2.35 1.87 -6.18
N PHE A 445 -3.41 1.26 -5.63
CA PHE A 445 -3.69 1.23 -4.20
C PHE A 445 -3.35 -0.16 -3.64
N PRO A 446 -2.42 -0.26 -2.67
CA PRO A 446 -2.12 -1.53 -2.00
C PRO A 446 -3.35 -2.03 -1.22
N VAL A 447 -3.31 -3.30 -0.80
CA VAL A 447 -4.32 -3.86 0.11
C VAL A 447 -4.29 -3.08 1.43
N ASN A 448 -5.46 -2.90 2.06
CA ASN A 448 -5.70 -2.06 3.24
C ASN A 448 -5.73 -0.56 2.94
N GLN A 449 -5.57 0.26 3.98
CA GLN A 449 -5.77 1.70 3.95
C GLN A 449 -4.56 2.43 3.36
N THR A 450 -4.85 3.36 2.47
CA THR A 450 -3.89 4.37 1.98
C THR A 450 -4.44 5.75 2.32
N VAL A 451 -3.71 6.53 3.11
CA VAL A 451 -4.03 7.94 3.37
C VAL A 451 -3.57 8.75 2.16
N ILE A 452 -4.47 9.51 1.55
CA ILE A 452 -4.18 10.30 0.35
C ILE A 452 -4.08 11.80 0.65
N HIS A 453 -4.69 12.24 1.74
CA HIS A 453 -4.67 13.62 2.20
C HIS A 453 -4.81 13.64 3.71
N SER A 454 -4.05 14.52 4.38
CA SER A 454 -4.13 14.74 5.82
C SER A 454 -3.60 16.13 6.13
N SER A 455 -4.47 17.12 6.17
CA SER A 455 -4.12 18.47 6.59
C SER A 455 -5.31 19.18 7.22
N ASP A 456 -5.04 20.35 7.79
CA ASP A 456 -6.11 21.28 8.08
C ASP A 456 -6.54 22.01 6.79
N ASP A 457 -7.78 22.46 6.75
CA ASP A 457 -8.33 23.24 5.64
C ASP A 457 -8.52 24.71 6.05
N ASP A 458 -7.96 25.61 5.25
CA ASP A 458 -8.16 27.05 5.37
C ASP A 458 -9.45 27.46 4.64
N ILE A 459 -10.40 27.93 5.45
CA ILE A 459 -11.73 28.40 5.02
C ILE A 459 -11.87 29.91 5.19
N ASN A 460 -10.77 30.64 5.36
CA ASN A 460 -10.79 32.10 5.42
C ASN A 460 -11.40 32.68 4.13
N GLY A 461 -12.35 33.61 4.27
CA GLY A 461 -13.06 34.22 3.15
C GLY A 461 -14.10 33.32 2.46
N LEU A 462 -14.39 32.12 2.97
CA LEU A 462 -15.41 31.25 2.40
C LEU A 462 -16.82 31.85 2.63
N PRO A 463 -17.66 32.03 1.59
CA PRO A 463 -18.98 32.63 1.72
C PRO A 463 -20.00 31.63 2.30
N VAL A 464 -20.01 31.51 3.63
CA VAL A 464 -20.89 30.62 4.38
C VAL A 464 -21.84 31.39 5.28
N GLN A 465 -23.05 30.86 5.46
CA GLN A 465 -24.04 31.34 6.41
C GLN A 465 -24.34 30.28 7.48
N SER A 466 -24.98 30.68 8.58
CA SER A 466 -25.42 29.71 9.58
C SER A 466 -26.39 28.70 8.98
N GLY A 467 -26.14 27.42 9.22
CA GLY A 467 -26.89 26.29 8.65
C GLY A 467 -26.27 25.73 7.36
N ASP A 468 -25.38 26.47 6.69
CA ASP A 468 -24.57 25.90 5.60
C ASP A 468 -23.66 24.81 6.16
N ARG A 469 -23.18 23.95 5.26
CA ARG A 469 -22.27 22.87 5.58
C ARG A 469 -21.01 22.97 4.74
N VAL A 470 -19.86 22.93 5.39
CA VAL A 470 -18.57 22.76 4.70
C VAL A 470 -18.35 21.25 4.58
N CYS A 471 -18.46 20.73 3.37
CA CYS A 471 -18.39 19.32 3.08
C CYS A 471 -17.07 18.96 2.41
N TYR A 472 -16.57 17.78 2.78
CA TYR A 472 -15.35 17.18 2.25
C TYR A 472 -15.72 15.85 1.63
N ALA A 473 -15.31 15.62 0.39
CA ALA A 473 -15.51 14.35 -0.30
C ALA A 473 -14.17 13.74 -0.67
N THR A 474 -13.98 12.47 -0.33
CA THR A 474 -12.92 11.63 -0.91
C THR A 474 -13.53 10.81 -2.03
N VAL A 475 -12.92 10.85 -3.22
CA VAL A 475 -13.44 10.19 -4.41
C VAL A 475 -12.35 9.37 -5.08
N VAL A 476 -12.71 8.20 -5.60
CA VAL A 476 -11.80 7.31 -6.33
C VAL A 476 -12.49 6.76 -7.58
N ALA A 477 -11.81 6.87 -8.72
CA ALA A 477 -12.26 6.35 -10.00
C ALA A 477 -11.91 4.86 -10.16
N ALA A 478 -12.58 4.16 -11.08
CA ALA A 478 -12.35 2.74 -11.39
C ALA A 478 -12.24 1.87 -10.11
N TYR A 479 -13.15 2.09 -9.17
CA TYR A 479 -13.11 1.57 -7.81
C TYR A 479 -13.21 0.03 -7.71
N LYS A 480 -13.58 -0.65 -8.79
CA LYS A 480 -13.53 -2.12 -8.97
C LYS A 480 -12.95 -2.47 -10.34
N GLN A 481 -12.59 -3.74 -10.54
CA GLN A 481 -11.94 -4.20 -11.77
C GLN A 481 -12.84 -4.06 -13.01
N GLU A 482 -14.14 -4.23 -12.84
CA GLU A 482 -15.17 -4.24 -13.87
C GLU A 482 -15.64 -2.84 -14.31
N VAL A 483 -15.24 -1.79 -13.58
CA VAL A 483 -15.63 -0.40 -13.87
C VAL A 483 -14.49 0.40 -14.50
N GLY A 484 -14.83 1.28 -15.45
CA GLY A 484 -13.89 2.19 -16.10
C GLY A 484 -13.56 3.42 -15.26
N LYS A 485 -12.60 4.23 -15.72
CA LYS A 485 -12.16 5.47 -15.06
C LYS A 485 -13.20 6.58 -15.02
N GLU A 486 -14.25 6.48 -15.83
CA GLU A 486 -15.39 7.40 -15.81
C GLU A 486 -16.40 7.09 -14.70
N THR A 487 -16.17 6.04 -13.90
CA THR A 487 -17.08 5.64 -12.82
C THR A 487 -16.35 5.64 -11.48
N SER A 488 -16.92 6.38 -10.53
CA SER A 488 -16.29 6.66 -9.24
C SER A 488 -17.14 6.20 -8.05
N SER A 489 -16.47 5.95 -6.94
CA SER A 489 -17.04 5.80 -5.60
C SER A 489 -16.59 6.97 -4.72
N TYR A 490 -17.43 7.41 -3.80
CA TYR A 490 -17.17 8.57 -2.95
C TYR A 490 -17.60 8.34 -1.49
N ALA A 491 -16.97 9.09 -0.58
CA ALA A 491 -17.39 9.29 0.79
C ALA A 491 -17.41 10.78 1.11
N VAL A 492 -18.46 11.27 1.77
CA VAL A 492 -18.65 12.67 2.15
C VAL A 492 -18.80 12.79 3.66
N LYS A 493 -18.14 13.78 4.25
CA LYS A 493 -18.37 14.22 5.62
C LYS A 493 -18.47 15.73 5.65
N CYS A 494 -19.47 16.22 6.35
CA CYS A 494 -19.80 17.63 6.40
C CYS A 494 -19.70 18.17 7.81
N VAL A 495 -19.20 19.40 7.92
CA VAL A 495 -19.14 20.16 9.16
C VAL A 495 -20.20 21.25 9.10
N VAL A 496 -21.09 21.29 10.09
CA VAL A 496 -22.18 22.27 10.12
C VAL A 496 -21.67 23.62 10.60
N VAL A 497 -21.97 24.68 9.86
CA VAL A 497 -21.71 26.06 10.26
C VAL A 497 -22.80 26.49 11.24
N SER A 498 -22.44 26.75 12.50
CA SER A 498 -23.38 27.02 13.58
C SER A 498 -23.06 28.32 14.34
N LYS A 499 -24.05 28.82 15.06
CA LYS A 499 -23.91 29.92 16.04
C LYS A 499 -23.95 29.34 17.46
N LYS A 500 -23.17 29.90 18.38
CA LYS A 500 -23.19 29.53 19.80
C LYS A 500 -23.95 30.58 20.63
N PRO A 501 -24.83 30.18 21.56
CA PRO A 501 -25.49 31.12 22.47
C PRO A 501 -24.50 31.91 23.33
N LYS A 502 -24.76 33.21 23.53
CA LYS A 502 -23.95 34.09 24.37
C LYS A 502 -24.84 34.89 25.32
N VAL A 503 -24.50 34.89 26.61
CA VAL A 503 -25.22 35.64 27.64
C VAL A 503 -24.30 36.59 28.38
N GLN A 504 -24.82 37.75 28.76
CA GLN A 504 -24.18 38.65 29.71
C GLN A 504 -25.01 38.81 30.97
N PHE A 505 -24.36 38.76 32.12
CA PHE A 505 -24.98 39.00 33.42
C PHE A 505 -24.52 40.36 33.94
N TRP A 506 -25.45 41.30 34.06
CA TRP A 506 -25.21 42.69 34.47
C TRP A 506 -25.81 42.97 35.85
N GLY A 507 -25.21 43.87 36.62
CA GLY A 507 -25.76 44.38 37.88
C GLY A 507 -25.78 43.39 39.06
N GLY A 508 -25.20 42.19 38.91
CA GLY A 508 -25.20 41.18 39.96
C GLY A 508 -24.24 39.99 39.76
N ASP A 509 -24.19 39.12 40.77
CA ASP A 509 -23.41 37.88 40.76
C ASP A 509 -24.21 36.71 40.15
N VAL A 510 -23.51 35.77 39.51
CA VAL A 510 -24.05 34.45 39.14
C VAL A 510 -23.69 33.43 40.22
N ARG A 511 -24.68 32.71 40.74
CA ARG A 511 -24.48 31.72 41.81
C ARG A 511 -25.17 30.41 41.47
N ALA A 512 -24.44 29.29 41.54
CA ALA A 512 -24.95 27.94 41.33
C ALA A 512 -24.59 27.02 42.51
N GLY A 513 -25.39 25.96 42.71
CA GLY A 513 -25.11 24.91 43.72
C GLY A 513 -25.77 25.10 45.09
N VAL A 514 -26.62 26.11 45.24
CA VAL A 514 -27.57 26.23 46.35
C VAL A 514 -28.88 25.54 45.98
N SER A 515 -29.27 24.47 46.69
CA SER A 515 -30.59 23.86 46.47
C SER A 515 -31.69 24.64 47.19
N PHE A 516 -32.91 24.51 46.66
CA PHE A 516 -34.13 24.79 47.41
C PHE A 516 -34.17 23.84 48.63
N GLY A 517 -34.09 24.39 49.85
CA GLY A 517 -34.10 23.58 51.09
C GLY A 517 -32.74 23.34 51.76
N GLY A 518 -31.67 24.06 51.37
CA GLY A 518 -30.46 24.18 52.21
C GLY A 518 -29.35 23.13 52.03
N ALA A 519 -29.54 22.15 51.14
CA ALA A 519 -28.50 21.19 50.80
C ALA A 519 -27.59 21.73 49.68
N THR A 520 -26.30 21.91 49.93
CA THR A 520 -25.36 22.34 48.88
C THR A 520 -25.15 21.18 47.91
N SER A 521 -25.45 21.40 46.62
CA SER A 521 -25.51 20.36 45.59
C SER A 521 -24.45 20.55 44.50
N LYS A 522 -24.29 19.54 43.62
CA LYS A 522 -23.41 19.48 42.44
C LYS A 522 -23.71 20.54 41.34
N GLY A 523 -23.88 21.82 41.69
CA GLY A 523 -24.16 22.89 40.73
C GLY A 523 -22.91 23.33 39.98
N LEU A 524 -23.06 23.63 38.69
CA LEU A 524 -22.00 24.04 37.76
C LEU A 524 -22.42 25.31 37.01
N VAL A 525 -21.47 26.18 36.69
CA VAL A 525 -21.66 27.26 35.71
C VAL A 525 -20.81 26.95 34.48
N GLN A 526 -21.47 26.72 33.35
CA GLN A 526 -20.85 26.43 32.07
C GLN A 526 -21.49 27.30 30.99
N THR A 527 -20.66 28.03 30.27
CA THR A 527 -21.08 28.90 29.17
C THR A 527 -20.31 28.59 27.90
N SER A 528 -20.88 28.98 26.76
CA SER A 528 -20.21 28.85 25.47
C SER A 528 -19.07 29.87 25.35
N MET A 529 -17.92 29.39 24.89
CA MET A 529 -16.79 30.23 24.46
C MET A 529 -16.46 29.96 22.99
N THR A 530 -16.01 31.01 22.33
CA THR A 530 -15.62 31.08 20.93
C THR A 530 -14.20 31.62 20.86
N ILE A 531 -13.32 30.93 20.15
CA ILE A 531 -11.99 31.44 19.82
C ILE A 531 -12.00 31.77 18.33
N LEU A 532 -11.62 32.99 18.00
CA LEU A 532 -11.49 33.47 16.64
C LEU A 532 -10.38 34.52 16.57
N ASP A 533 -9.49 34.41 15.59
CA ASP A 533 -8.39 35.37 15.36
C ASP A 533 -7.54 35.63 16.60
N ASP A 534 -7.20 34.55 17.32
CA ASP A 534 -6.49 34.58 18.60
C ASP A 534 -7.14 35.43 19.70
N LYS A 535 -8.41 35.82 19.49
CA LYS A 535 -9.29 36.44 20.47
C LYS A 535 -10.35 35.47 20.96
N ARG A 536 -10.80 35.66 22.18
CA ARG A 536 -11.81 34.87 22.88
C ARG A 536 -13.04 35.71 23.13
N TYR A 537 -14.18 35.16 22.72
CA TYR A 537 -15.50 35.73 22.90
C TYR A 537 -16.41 34.71 23.58
N GLY A 538 -17.48 35.17 24.21
CA GLY A 538 -18.39 34.26 24.88
C GLY A 538 -19.25 34.96 25.90
N SER A 539 -19.81 34.15 26.79
CA SER A 539 -20.66 34.65 27.87
C SER A 539 -19.82 35.11 29.06
N TRP A 540 -20.28 36.14 29.75
CA TRP A 540 -19.60 36.67 30.93
C TRP A 540 -20.55 37.23 31.99
N ALA A 541 -20.05 37.33 33.21
CA ALA A 541 -20.72 38.05 34.31
C ALA A 541 -19.89 39.26 34.75
N GLU A 542 -20.58 40.36 35.07
CA GLU A 542 -19.96 41.64 35.44
C GLU A 542 -19.16 41.53 36.73
N TYR A 543 -19.74 40.88 37.75
CA TYR A 543 -19.16 40.74 39.09
C TYR A 543 -18.71 39.30 39.38
N GLY A 544 -19.29 38.62 40.37
CA GLY A 544 -18.87 37.28 40.81
C GLY A 544 -19.55 36.12 40.08
N ILE A 545 -18.81 35.02 39.90
CA ILE A 545 -19.36 33.72 39.48
C ILE A 545 -19.02 32.70 40.56
N LEU A 546 -20.03 32.15 41.25
CA LEU A 546 -19.84 31.21 42.34
C LEU A 546 -20.48 29.85 42.01
N SER A 547 -19.70 28.79 42.16
CA SER A 547 -20.15 27.41 41.97
C SER A 547 -19.33 26.46 42.86
N PRO A 548 -19.93 25.37 43.38
CA PRO A 548 -19.19 24.31 44.07
C PRO A 548 -18.35 23.44 43.12
N GLN A 549 -18.48 23.61 41.80
CA GLN A 549 -17.69 22.93 40.77
C GLN A 549 -16.85 23.91 39.93
N ASN A 550 -16.09 23.37 38.98
CA ASN A 550 -15.25 24.15 38.07
C ASN A 550 -16.07 25.11 37.20
N ILE A 551 -15.80 26.41 37.26
CA ILE A 551 -16.47 27.39 36.41
C ILE A 551 -15.87 27.39 35.00
N ILE A 552 -16.68 27.05 34.00
CA ILE A 552 -16.34 27.18 32.57
C ILE A 552 -17.07 28.43 32.04
N SER A 553 -16.52 29.60 32.35
CA SER A 553 -17.06 30.90 31.93
C SER A 553 -15.97 31.97 32.02
N ALA A 554 -16.30 33.20 31.67
CA ALA A 554 -15.43 34.35 31.83
C ALA A 554 -16.04 35.49 32.67
N SER A 555 -15.19 36.36 33.21
CA SER A 555 -15.55 37.69 33.72
C SER A 555 -15.72 38.68 32.56
N GLY A 556 -16.45 39.77 32.78
CA GLY A 556 -16.55 40.85 31.79
C GLY A 556 -15.17 41.39 31.38
N ALA A 557 -14.28 41.59 32.35
CA ALA A 557 -12.90 42.02 32.10
C ALA A 557 -12.08 41.00 31.27
N GLY A 558 -12.34 39.70 31.44
CA GLY A 558 -11.63 38.63 30.75
C GLY A 558 -11.95 38.50 29.27
N LEU A 559 -13.07 39.07 28.82
CA LEU A 559 -13.50 39.07 27.42
C LEU A 559 -13.61 40.49 26.82
N SER A 560 -13.19 41.52 27.55
CA SER A 560 -13.18 42.90 27.04
C SER A 560 -12.35 42.99 25.75
N ASP A 561 -12.94 43.53 24.68
CA ASP A 561 -12.39 43.59 23.32
C ASP A 561 -11.93 42.26 22.71
N GLY A 562 -12.44 41.13 23.20
CA GLY A 562 -12.01 39.80 22.80
C GLY A 562 -10.69 39.41 23.47
N GLY A 563 -10.79 38.82 24.66
CA GLY A 563 -9.63 38.44 25.48
C GLY A 563 -8.68 37.43 24.80
N PRO A 564 -7.50 37.15 25.36
CA PRO A 564 -6.53 36.26 24.72
C PRO A 564 -7.07 34.83 24.51
N ALA A 565 -6.81 34.24 23.33
CA ALA A 565 -7.24 32.88 22.99
C ALA A 565 -6.56 31.79 23.84
N GLY A 566 -5.32 32.02 24.25
CA GLY A 566 -4.52 31.12 25.08
C GLY A 566 -4.68 31.39 26.59
N GLY A 567 -4.20 30.46 27.40
CA GLY A 567 -4.10 30.63 28.85
C GLY A 567 -5.19 29.92 29.67
N LEU A 568 -4.85 29.60 30.91
CA LEU A 568 -5.72 28.90 31.84
C LEU A 568 -6.86 29.82 32.30
N ALA A 569 -7.97 29.22 32.73
CA ALA A 569 -9.13 29.93 33.30
C ALA A 569 -8.79 30.99 34.34
N ARG A 570 -7.67 30.84 35.07
CA ARG A 570 -7.18 31.77 36.09
C ARG A 570 -6.56 33.05 35.52
N GLU A 571 -6.04 33.01 34.30
CA GLU A 571 -5.26 34.12 33.71
C GLU A 571 -6.17 35.21 33.14
N TYR A 572 -7.31 34.83 32.55
CA TYR A 572 -8.26 35.79 32.00
C TYR A 572 -9.40 36.17 32.96
N ASN A 573 -9.55 35.50 34.11
CA ASN A 573 -10.61 35.76 35.09
C ASN A 573 -10.11 36.47 36.35
N ALA A 574 -9.12 37.35 36.23
CA ALA A 574 -8.43 37.97 37.38
C ALA A 574 -9.36 38.78 38.32
N LEU A 575 -10.51 39.26 37.82
CA LEU A 575 -11.45 40.12 38.54
C LEU A 575 -12.75 39.42 39.00
N THR A 576 -12.99 38.16 38.65
CA THR A 576 -14.15 37.39 39.16
C THR A 576 -13.77 36.57 40.39
N PHE A 577 -14.62 36.61 41.41
CA PHE A 577 -14.55 35.67 42.54
C PHE A 577 -14.61 34.23 42.01
N ARG A 578 -13.61 33.41 42.32
CA ARG A 578 -13.56 32.00 41.92
C ARG A 578 -13.34 31.14 43.14
N ASN A 579 -14.00 29.99 43.22
CA ASN A 579 -13.73 29.00 44.26
C ASN A 579 -12.51 28.14 43.88
N THR A 580 -11.31 28.71 43.97
CA THR A 580 -10.05 28.00 43.68
C THR A 580 -9.09 28.02 44.86
N LYS A 581 -8.29 26.95 45.02
CA LYS A 581 -7.34 26.82 46.13
C LYS A 581 -6.14 27.78 46.07
N THR A 582 -5.88 28.44 44.94
CA THR A 582 -4.74 29.35 44.72
C THR A 582 -4.98 30.22 43.48
N PRO A 583 -4.81 31.57 43.51
CA PRO A 583 -4.39 32.44 44.62
C PRO A 583 -5.55 33.07 45.42
N TYR A 584 -6.81 32.92 45.00
CA TYR A 584 -7.92 33.67 45.58
C TYR A 584 -9.11 32.77 45.94
N GLY A 585 -9.40 32.69 47.25
CA GLY A 585 -10.70 32.41 47.87
C GLY A 585 -11.34 31.01 47.71
N GLN A 586 -11.40 30.24 48.79
CA GLN A 586 -12.41 29.19 48.97
C GLN A 586 -13.60 29.78 49.72
N PHE A 587 -14.65 30.19 49.00
CA PHE A 587 -15.87 30.68 49.65
C PHE A 587 -16.59 29.49 50.31
N GLY A 588 -16.88 29.65 51.61
CA GLY A 588 -17.52 28.62 52.43
C GLY A 588 -18.91 28.21 51.91
N ARG A 589 -19.53 27.28 52.63
CA ARG A 589 -20.84 26.72 52.29
C ARG A 589 -21.89 27.83 52.16
N LEU A 590 -22.39 28.05 50.94
CA LEU A 590 -23.53 28.94 50.71
C LEU A 590 -24.80 28.30 51.29
N THR A 591 -25.53 29.05 52.10
CA THR A 591 -26.85 28.65 52.64
C THR A 591 -27.90 28.69 51.54
N GLY A 592 -28.76 27.67 51.49
CA GLY A 592 -29.85 27.61 50.52
C GLY A 592 -30.89 28.70 50.74
N TYR A 593 -31.66 29.00 49.69
CA TYR A 593 -32.77 29.93 49.75
C TYR A 593 -34.07 29.17 50.02
N ASN A 594 -34.85 29.66 50.98
CA ASN A 594 -36.21 29.17 51.24
C ASN A 594 -37.21 30.18 50.67
N TYR A 595 -37.92 29.77 49.61
CA TYR A 595 -39.10 30.47 49.13
C TYR A 595 -40.35 29.70 49.58
N PRO A 596 -41.42 30.37 50.04
CA PRO A 596 -42.60 29.70 50.60
C PRO A 596 -43.26 28.81 49.56
N ALA A 597 -43.23 27.47 49.60
CA ALA A 597 -43.65 26.58 48.50
C ALA A 597 -44.90 27.04 47.71
N ILE A 598 -44.94 26.78 46.38
CA ILE A 598 -46.17 26.93 45.59
C ILE A 598 -47.16 25.88 46.13
N LYS A 599 -48.03 26.29 47.06
CA LYS A 599 -49.08 25.43 47.62
C LYS A 599 -50.30 25.54 46.70
N GLY A 600 -50.77 24.41 46.17
CA GLY A 600 -52.01 24.31 45.42
C GLY A 600 -51.85 23.71 44.02
N THR A 601 -52.61 22.65 43.74
CA THR A 601 -52.88 22.13 42.39
C THR A 601 -54.03 22.93 41.78
N ASP A 602 -53.78 24.16 41.35
CA ASP A 602 -54.79 24.92 40.61
C ASP A 602 -54.90 24.35 39.20
N SER A 603 -56.09 23.88 38.80
CA SER A 603 -56.38 23.42 37.44
C SER A 603 -56.67 24.60 36.51
N GLY A 604 -56.29 24.51 35.23
CA GLY A 604 -56.72 25.46 34.19
C GLY A 604 -55.59 26.28 33.56
N LEU A 605 -56.00 27.15 32.61
CA LEU A 605 -55.15 28.05 31.85
C LEU A 605 -55.62 29.50 32.08
N ILE A 606 -54.70 30.39 32.46
CA ILE A 606 -54.96 31.84 32.52
C ILE A 606 -54.11 32.56 31.48
N LYS A 607 -54.69 33.57 30.84
CA LYS A 607 -53.96 34.52 30.00
C LYS A 607 -53.91 35.90 30.68
N ILE A 608 -52.72 36.48 30.78
CA ILE A 608 -52.46 37.78 31.41
C ILE A 608 -51.91 38.72 30.32
N GLY A 609 -52.61 39.83 30.07
CA GLY A 609 -52.17 40.90 29.17
C GLY A 609 -52.02 42.24 29.90
N ASP A 610 -51.90 43.34 29.16
CA ASP A 610 -51.64 44.69 29.70
C ASP A 610 -52.67 45.13 30.76
N GLY A 611 -53.96 44.84 30.56
CA GLY A 611 -55.02 45.22 31.49
C GLY A 611 -54.88 44.57 32.87
N GLN A 612 -54.32 43.36 32.92
CA GLN A 612 -54.13 42.57 34.13
C GLN A 612 -52.84 42.90 34.90
N LEU A 613 -51.95 43.73 34.31
CA LEU A 613 -50.68 44.14 34.91
C LEU A 613 -50.80 45.49 35.66
N SER A 614 -51.83 45.61 36.50
CA SER A 614 -52.15 46.83 37.24
C SER A 614 -52.58 46.53 38.68
N GLY A 615 -52.45 47.52 39.57
CA GLY A 615 -52.85 47.41 40.98
C GLY A 615 -52.09 46.34 41.77
N ASN A 616 -52.66 45.92 42.90
CA ASN A 616 -52.18 44.76 43.67
C ASN A 616 -52.98 43.53 43.23
N ALA A 617 -52.36 42.59 42.51
CA ALA A 617 -53.06 41.44 41.95
C ALA A 617 -52.29 40.12 42.18
N GLU A 618 -53.03 39.04 42.36
CA GLU A 618 -52.48 37.69 42.44
C GLU A 618 -53.20 36.77 41.44
N TYR A 619 -52.44 36.08 40.60
CA TYR A 619 -52.95 35.11 39.62
C TYR A 619 -52.38 33.73 39.91
N ARG A 620 -53.22 32.69 39.89
CA ARG A 620 -52.79 31.30 40.08
C ARG A 620 -53.46 30.35 39.09
N ALA A 621 -52.70 29.49 38.42
CA ALA A 621 -53.22 28.42 37.55
C ALA A 621 -52.18 27.32 37.28
N ALA A 622 -52.58 26.19 36.71
CA ALA A 622 -51.62 25.17 36.24
C ALA A 622 -50.76 25.73 35.09
N GLN A 623 -51.38 26.42 34.14
CA GLN A 623 -50.73 27.02 32.98
C GLN A 623 -51.05 28.51 32.96
N VAL A 624 -50.04 29.35 32.82
CA VAL A 624 -50.23 30.80 32.64
C VAL A 624 -49.52 31.23 31.38
N GLU A 625 -50.22 31.96 30.51
CA GLU A 625 -49.63 32.64 29.37
C GLU A 625 -49.62 34.16 29.64
N ILE A 626 -48.45 34.78 29.63
CA ILE A 626 -48.32 36.23 29.72
C ILE A 626 -48.06 36.76 28.31
N THR A 627 -49.05 37.41 27.73
CA THR A 627 -49.02 37.91 26.34
C THR A 627 -48.25 39.23 26.19
N GLY A 628 -47.70 39.73 27.29
CA GLY A 628 -46.99 41.01 27.36
C GLY A 628 -47.86 42.17 27.83
N GLY A 629 -47.22 43.31 28.06
CA GLY A 629 -47.84 44.55 28.55
C GLY A 629 -46.90 45.40 29.40
N THR A 630 -47.45 46.49 29.93
CA THR A 630 -46.78 47.41 30.83
C THR A 630 -47.31 47.25 32.25
N VAL A 631 -46.45 46.84 33.17
CA VAL A 631 -46.73 46.83 34.61
C VAL A 631 -46.85 48.28 35.09
N LYS A 632 -48.07 48.69 35.43
CA LYS A 632 -48.39 50.11 35.73
C LYS A 632 -47.66 50.59 37.00
N THR A 633 -47.47 51.90 37.10
CA THR A 633 -46.88 52.56 38.29
C THR A 633 -47.54 52.09 39.59
N GLY A 634 -46.73 51.69 40.57
CA GLY A 634 -47.18 51.18 41.87
C GLY A 634 -47.82 49.79 41.88
N ALA A 635 -47.96 49.15 40.72
CA ALA A 635 -48.54 47.81 40.64
C ALA A 635 -47.62 46.76 41.27
N TYR A 636 -48.22 45.80 41.95
CA TYR A 636 -47.55 44.62 42.51
C TYR A 636 -48.35 43.39 42.16
N VAL A 637 -47.84 42.68 41.16
CA VAL A 637 -48.53 41.54 40.56
C VAL A 637 -47.71 40.29 40.87
N THR A 638 -48.36 39.27 41.43
CA THR A 638 -47.74 37.96 41.63
C THR A 638 -48.46 36.90 40.82
N VAL A 639 -47.70 36.13 40.05
CA VAL A 639 -48.21 35.06 39.18
C VAL A 639 -47.66 33.73 39.66
N TYR A 640 -48.54 32.77 39.92
CA TYR A 640 -48.20 31.41 40.28
C TYR A 640 -48.64 30.44 39.17
N GLY A 641 -47.71 29.59 38.74
CA GLY A 641 -47.93 28.61 37.67
C GLY A 641 -47.26 27.27 37.93
N ARG A 642 -47.73 26.18 37.29
CA ARG A 642 -46.83 25.04 37.05
C ARG A 642 -45.93 25.34 35.86
N THR A 643 -46.53 25.82 34.77
CA THR A 643 -45.80 26.39 33.64
C THR A 643 -46.28 27.81 33.40
N VAL A 644 -45.34 28.76 33.31
CA VAL A 644 -45.60 30.12 32.86
C VAL A 644 -44.89 30.32 31.52
N ARG A 645 -45.65 30.68 30.48
CA ARG A 645 -45.13 30.98 29.14
C ARG A 645 -45.25 32.48 28.89
N ILE A 646 -44.13 33.14 28.64
CA ILE A 646 -44.07 34.56 28.29
C ILE A 646 -43.99 34.65 26.77
N THR A 647 -45.06 35.15 26.15
CA THR A 647 -45.22 35.21 24.69
C THR A 647 -45.10 36.63 24.15
N GLY A 648 -45.04 37.65 25.01
CA GLY A 648 -44.82 39.04 24.62
C GLY A 648 -44.00 39.84 25.64
N ASP A 649 -43.59 41.05 25.25
CA ASP A 649 -42.73 41.91 26.06
C ASP A 649 -43.42 42.38 27.34
N ILE A 650 -42.71 42.30 28.46
CA ILE A 650 -43.14 42.81 29.75
C ILE A 650 -42.23 43.99 30.10
N THR A 651 -42.83 45.16 30.28
CA THR A 651 -42.10 46.37 30.65
C THR A 651 -42.65 46.98 31.92
N TYR A 652 -41.81 47.60 32.73
CA TYR A 652 -42.28 48.48 33.80
C TYR A 652 -42.64 49.84 33.22
N ALA A 653 -43.71 50.45 33.75
CA ALA A 653 -44.10 51.81 33.38
C ALA A 653 -42.92 52.77 33.61
N ASN A 654 -42.52 53.47 32.56
CA ASN A 654 -41.46 54.48 32.62
C ASN A 654 -42.12 55.86 32.81
N GLY A 655 -41.97 56.42 34.01
CA GLY A 655 -42.40 57.78 34.36
C GLY A 655 -41.68 58.25 35.61
N PRO A 656 -41.78 59.53 36.01
CA PRO A 656 -41.20 60.00 37.26
C PRO A 656 -41.80 59.21 38.43
N LEU A 657 -40.98 58.34 39.03
CA LEU A 657 -41.36 57.58 40.21
C LEU A 657 -41.17 58.50 41.43
N SER A 658 -42.28 59.04 41.94
CA SER A 658 -42.28 60.00 43.06
C SER A 658 -42.01 59.37 44.43
N SER A 659 -42.00 58.04 44.55
CA SER A 659 -41.68 57.32 45.78
C SER A 659 -41.21 55.89 45.50
N VAL A 660 -40.60 55.23 46.49
CA VAL A 660 -40.20 53.82 46.37
C VAL A 660 -41.41 52.89 46.14
N GLY A 661 -42.57 53.22 46.73
CA GLY A 661 -43.82 52.45 46.55
C GLY A 661 -44.44 52.58 45.15
N SER A 662 -44.01 53.55 44.34
CA SER A 662 -44.49 53.69 42.96
C SER A 662 -43.68 52.84 41.96
N ILE A 663 -42.60 52.19 42.41
CA ILE A 663 -41.85 51.23 41.59
C ILE A 663 -42.74 50.02 41.26
N PRO A 664 -43.05 49.76 39.97
CA PRO A 664 -43.80 48.57 39.58
C PRO A 664 -43.04 47.29 39.89
N GLN A 665 -43.75 46.23 40.26
CA GLN A 665 -43.15 44.92 40.51
C GLN A 665 -44.04 43.79 39.99
N LEU A 666 -43.45 42.93 39.16
CA LEU A 666 -44.06 41.67 38.73
C LEU A 666 -43.20 40.51 39.24
N ILE A 667 -43.81 39.59 39.99
CA ILE A 667 -43.18 38.37 40.48
C ILE A 667 -43.82 37.18 39.78
N ILE A 668 -43.03 36.47 38.98
CA ILE A 668 -43.45 35.25 38.29
C ILE A 668 -42.85 34.07 39.01
N ARG A 669 -43.72 33.19 39.48
CA ARG A 669 -43.33 32.00 40.20
C ARG A 669 -43.90 30.75 39.58
N ALA A 670 -43.03 29.81 39.20
CA ALA A 670 -43.47 28.59 38.55
C ALA A 670 -42.59 27.37 38.85
N ASP A 671 -42.99 26.19 38.39
CA ASP A 671 -42.04 25.10 38.19
C ASP A 671 -41.17 25.36 36.96
N HIS A 672 -41.82 25.73 35.84
CA HIS A 672 -41.19 26.01 34.56
C HIS A 672 -41.58 27.41 34.06
N ILE A 673 -40.60 28.25 33.72
CA ILE A 673 -40.80 29.53 33.06
C ILE A 673 -40.17 29.44 31.66
N ILE A 674 -40.98 29.70 30.63
CA ILE A 674 -40.56 29.60 29.22
C ILE A 674 -40.70 30.99 28.59
N ILE A 675 -39.62 31.52 28.02
CA ILE A 675 -39.60 32.80 27.32
C ILE A 675 -39.53 32.54 25.82
N GLU A 676 -40.57 32.89 25.08
CA GLU A 676 -40.68 32.62 23.65
C GLU A 676 -39.66 33.42 22.81
N PRO A 677 -39.27 32.94 21.60
CA PRO A 677 -38.26 33.58 20.75
C PRO A 677 -38.47 35.06 20.42
N ASN A 678 -39.73 35.51 20.37
CA ASN A 678 -40.13 36.85 19.96
C ASN A 678 -40.15 37.89 21.10
N VAL A 679 -39.87 37.47 22.33
CA VAL A 679 -39.79 38.38 23.49
C VAL A 679 -38.44 39.07 23.49
N GLN A 680 -38.40 40.39 23.56
CA GLN A 680 -37.20 41.21 23.64
C GLN A 680 -36.94 41.70 25.06
N ARG A 681 -37.98 41.86 25.87
CA ARG A 681 -37.86 42.43 27.21
C ARG A 681 -38.77 41.76 28.22
N VAL A 682 -38.21 41.40 29.37
CA VAL A 682 -38.94 40.88 30.53
C VAL A 682 -38.50 41.66 31.76
N ASP A 683 -39.31 42.64 32.16
CA ASP A 683 -39.17 43.32 33.45
C ASP A 683 -39.98 42.54 34.49
N ALA A 684 -39.35 41.61 35.19
CA ALA A 684 -39.99 40.75 36.19
C ALA A 684 -38.97 40.01 37.06
N TRP A 685 -39.43 39.53 38.20
CA TRP A 685 -38.69 38.56 39.03
C TRP A 685 -39.08 37.16 38.60
N LEU A 686 -38.10 36.34 38.23
CA LEU A 686 -38.33 34.98 37.74
C LEU A 686 -37.91 33.96 38.79
N LEU A 687 -38.88 33.32 39.44
CA LEU A 687 -38.67 32.36 40.50
C LEU A 687 -39.18 30.97 40.06
N ALA A 688 -38.29 30.12 39.53
CA ALA A 688 -38.64 28.79 39.04
C ALA A 688 -38.14 27.66 39.94
N ASN A 689 -38.98 26.73 40.37
CA ASN A 689 -38.51 25.57 41.14
C ASN A 689 -37.63 24.62 40.29
N LYS A 690 -37.91 24.53 38.98
CA LYS A 690 -37.23 23.59 38.07
C LYS A 690 -36.43 24.31 37.00
N THR A 691 -37.08 25.00 36.06
CA THR A 691 -36.37 25.55 34.90
C THR A 691 -36.83 26.95 34.51
N VAL A 692 -35.88 27.78 34.11
CA VAL A 692 -36.11 28.94 33.24
C VAL A 692 -35.46 28.62 31.90
N SER A 693 -36.22 28.66 30.81
CA SER A 693 -35.71 28.37 29.48
C SER A 693 -36.15 29.40 28.44
N THR A 694 -35.27 29.68 27.49
CA THR A 694 -35.59 30.55 26.35
C THR A 694 -35.75 29.73 25.07
N CYS A 695 -36.55 30.23 24.13
CA CYS A 695 -36.86 29.64 22.83
C CYS A 695 -37.80 28.44 22.83
N ALA A 696 -37.68 27.56 23.82
CA ALA A 696 -38.50 26.36 23.95
C ALA A 696 -38.45 25.88 25.40
N GLU A 697 -39.28 24.89 25.71
CA GLU A 697 -39.19 24.16 26.97
C GLU A 697 -37.94 23.28 27.01
N ALA A 698 -37.22 23.29 28.14
CA ALA A 698 -36.11 22.38 28.38
C ALA A 698 -36.62 21.01 28.85
N LYS A 699 -36.30 19.94 28.11
CA LYS A 699 -36.80 18.60 28.42
C LYS A 699 -36.14 18.04 29.69
N ASN A 700 -36.95 17.66 30.67
CA ASN A 700 -36.56 16.89 31.87
C ASN A 700 -35.39 17.45 32.70
N GLY A 701 -35.13 18.77 32.66
CA GLY A 701 -33.99 19.37 33.38
C GLY A 701 -32.62 18.81 32.96
N LYS A 702 -32.52 18.28 31.73
CA LYS A 702 -31.26 17.78 31.14
C LYS A 702 -30.72 18.69 30.02
N GLY A 703 -31.33 19.85 29.81
CA GLY A 703 -31.02 20.75 28.71
C GLY A 703 -31.46 20.17 27.36
N TRP A 704 -30.78 20.60 26.29
CA TRP A 704 -31.01 20.11 24.93
C TRP A 704 -29.75 19.38 24.43
N PRO A 705 -29.85 18.12 23.98
CA PRO A 705 -28.72 17.40 23.37
C PRO A 705 -28.30 18.07 22.05
N GLU A 706 -27.11 17.73 21.54
CA GLU A 706 -26.59 18.25 20.26
C GLU A 706 -27.47 17.85 19.06
N THR A 707 -28.24 16.77 19.16
CA THR A 707 -29.26 16.40 18.17
C THR A 707 -30.42 17.39 18.09
N ASP A 708 -30.60 18.23 19.12
CA ASP A 708 -31.58 19.30 19.18
C ASP A 708 -30.93 20.63 18.73
N LEU A 709 -30.09 20.66 17.68
CA LEU A 709 -29.67 21.93 17.09
C LEU A 709 -30.90 22.67 16.53
N LEU A 710 -30.99 23.97 16.79
CA LEU A 710 -32.04 24.80 16.20
C LEU A 710 -31.77 25.00 14.71
N ALA A 711 -32.83 24.98 13.91
CA ALA A 711 -32.76 25.44 12.53
C ALA A 711 -32.26 26.89 12.49
N SER A 712 -31.51 27.24 11.45
CA SER A 712 -31.10 28.63 11.20
C SER A 712 -32.35 29.53 11.14
N GLY A 713 -32.29 30.74 11.72
CA GLY A 713 -33.46 31.63 11.82
C GLY A 713 -34.37 31.37 13.03
N ALA A 714 -34.17 30.26 13.77
CA ALA A 714 -34.89 30.00 15.02
C ALA A 714 -34.09 30.56 16.21
N CYS A 715 -34.65 31.55 16.89
CA CYS A 715 -34.08 32.16 18.09
C CYS A 715 -32.75 32.93 17.92
N ASP A 716 -32.48 33.41 16.71
CA ASP A 716 -31.32 34.26 16.39
C ASP A 716 -31.71 35.71 16.04
N LYS A 717 -33.02 35.99 15.89
CA LYS A 717 -33.51 37.29 15.39
C LYS A 717 -33.40 38.43 16.40
N GLN A 718 -33.65 38.17 17.68
CA GLN A 718 -33.80 39.22 18.69
C GLN A 718 -33.01 38.95 19.96
N GLN A 719 -32.37 39.99 20.49
CA GLN A 719 -31.76 39.98 21.82
C GLN A 719 -32.86 39.96 22.89
N LEU A 720 -32.70 39.14 23.93
CA LEU A 720 -33.53 39.19 25.12
C LEU A 720 -32.85 40.00 26.21
N ARG A 721 -33.58 40.91 26.86
CA ARG A 721 -33.18 41.56 28.10
C ARG A 721 -34.15 41.21 29.22
N VAL A 722 -33.68 40.49 30.23
CA VAL A 722 -34.45 40.25 31.46
C VAL A 722 -33.96 41.23 32.52
N ASN A 723 -34.85 42.09 33.00
CA ASN A 723 -34.56 43.02 34.08
C ASN A 723 -35.22 42.53 35.37
N GLY A 724 -34.40 41.98 36.26
CA GLY A 724 -34.85 41.45 37.55
C GLY A 724 -34.07 40.21 37.97
N PRO A 725 -34.22 39.78 39.23
CA PRO A 725 -33.58 38.58 39.75
C PRO A 725 -34.17 37.31 39.11
N ILE A 726 -33.29 36.36 38.83
CA ILE A 726 -33.63 35.02 38.35
C ILE A 726 -33.14 34.01 39.37
N VAL A 727 -34.06 33.20 39.88
CA VAL A 727 -33.76 32.09 40.78
C VAL A 727 -34.40 30.85 40.22
N THR A 728 -33.59 29.85 39.89
CA THR A 728 -34.06 28.64 39.21
C THR A 728 -33.26 27.41 39.59
N GLY A 729 -33.88 26.23 39.52
CA GLY A 729 -33.18 24.95 39.61
C GLY A 729 -32.21 24.74 38.44
N SER A 730 -32.55 25.24 37.25
CA SER A 730 -31.70 25.21 36.05
C SER A 730 -32.06 26.36 35.11
N LEU A 731 -31.03 26.98 34.53
CA LEU A 731 -31.16 28.09 33.59
C LEU A 731 -30.67 27.63 32.21
N TYR A 732 -31.55 27.65 31.21
CA TYR A 732 -31.26 27.20 29.85
C TYR A 732 -31.47 28.31 28.84
N LEU A 733 -30.36 28.80 28.29
CA LEU A 733 -30.32 29.96 27.39
C LEU A 733 -29.91 29.47 26.00
N ARG A 734 -30.76 29.71 25.00
CA ARG A 734 -30.62 29.11 23.66
C ARG A 734 -30.58 30.13 22.54
N ARG A 735 -30.74 31.42 22.84
CA ARG A 735 -30.73 32.45 21.78
C ARG A 735 -29.32 32.63 21.24
N THR A 736 -29.23 32.90 19.95
CA THR A 736 -27.95 33.07 19.23
C THR A 736 -27.86 34.43 18.52
N HIS A 737 -28.74 35.37 18.84
CA HIS A 737 -28.68 36.74 18.34
C HIS A 737 -27.30 37.37 18.60
N GLY A 738 -26.79 38.12 17.63
CA GLY A 738 -25.48 38.78 17.76
C GLY A 738 -24.29 37.83 17.72
N SER A 739 -24.49 36.53 17.51
CA SER A 739 -23.40 35.57 17.31
C SER A 739 -22.94 35.48 15.85
N ASP A 740 -23.08 36.60 15.14
CA ASP A 740 -22.84 36.77 13.72
C ASP A 740 -21.54 37.58 13.54
N GLN A 741 -20.87 37.43 12.40
CA GLN A 741 -19.46 37.81 12.17
C GLN A 741 -19.01 39.25 12.53
N THR A 742 -19.92 40.21 12.68
CA THR A 742 -19.56 41.63 12.80
C THR A 742 -19.35 42.11 14.24
N ASP A 743 -19.88 41.40 15.25
CA ASP A 743 -19.71 41.76 16.66
C ASP A 743 -19.77 40.52 17.54
N PHE A 744 -18.64 39.79 17.60
CA PHE A 744 -18.53 38.59 18.43
C PHE A 744 -18.69 38.86 19.94
N GLY A 745 -18.66 40.12 20.39
CA GLY A 745 -18.91 40.49 21.77
C GLY A 745 -20.41 40.61 22.11
N LYS A 746 -21.28 40.75 21.11
CA LYS A 746 -22.70 40.97 21.31
C LYS A 746 -23.39 39.75 21.93
N PRO A 747 -24.12 39.91 23.06
CA PRO A 747 -24.87 38.82 23.65
C PRO A 747 -26.21 38.62 22.96
N ALA A 748 -26.66 37.38 22.92
CA ALA A 748 -28.03 37.07 22.57
C ALA A 748 -28.99 37.36 23.71
N GLU A 749 -28.51 37.29 24.95
CA GLU A 749 -29.31 37.42 26.16
C GLU A 749 -28.58 38.27 27.20
N ILE A 750 -29.26 39.27 27.76
CA ILE A 750 -28.76 40.13 28.83
C ILE A 750 -29.64 39.88 30.04
N LEU A 751 -29.04 39.37 31.12
CA LEU A 751 -29.70 39.17 32.39
C LEU A 751 -29.22 40.26 33.33
N ASN A 752 -30.08 41.23 33.60
CA ASN A 752 -29.72 42.49 34.21
C ASN A 752 -30.43 42.66 35.56
N LEU A 753 -29.67 42.62 36.64
CA LEU A 753 -30.17 42.87 37.98
C LEU A 753 -30.13 44.37 38.27
N ARG A 754 -31.26 45.03 38.04
CA ARG A 754 -31.39 46.48 38.24
C ARG A 754 -31.61 46.85 39.73
N PRO A 755 -31.24 48.07 40.15
CA PRO A 755 -31.47 48.56 41.51
C PRO A 755 -32.94 48.59 41.96
N ASP A 756 -33.88 48.73 41.01
CA ASP A 756 -35.32 48.74 41.27
C ASP A 756 -35.81 47.47 41.99
N ALA A 757 -35.18 46.32 41.76
CA ALA A 757 -35.47 45.09 42.48
C ALA A 757 -35.24 45.26 44.00
N TYR A 758 -34.11 45.85 44.41
CA TYR A 758 -33.83 46.04 45.83
C TYR A 758 -34.71 47.14 46.44
N LEU A 759 -34.93 48.22 45.68
CA LEU A 759 -35.70 49.37 46.15
C LEU A 759 -37.19 49.02 46.33
N ALA A 760 -37.83 48.34 45.37
CA ALA A 760 -39.23 47.96 45.48
C ALA A 760 -39.52 47.13 46.75
N ASN A 761 -38.64 46.17 47.06
CA ASN A 761 -38.74 45.38 48.29
C ASN A 761 -38.49 46.23 49.54
N TYR A 762 -37.47 47.09 49.53
CA TYR A 762 -37.17 47.98 50.67
C TYR A 762 -38.36 48.89 51.01
N GLY A 763 -39.00 49.48 49.99
CA GLY A 763 -40.17 50.33 50.19
C GLY A 763 -41.31 49.61 50.89
N ARG A 764 -41.56 48.34 50.52
CA ARG A 764 -42.65 47.53 51.11
C ARG A 764 -42.28 46.88 52.43
N SER A 765 -41.01 46.50 52.66
CA SER A 765 -40.58 45.95 53.94
C SER A 765 -40.58 47.01 55.05
N ARG A 766 -40.36 48.28 54.69
CA ARG A 766 -40.38 49.42 55.61
C ARG A 766 -41.74 49.58 56.30
N ASP A 767 -42.83 49.27 55.62
CA ASP A 767 -44.19 49.30 56.18
C ASP A 767 -44.51 48.07 57.07
N SER A 768 -43.67 47.02 57.01
CA SER A 768 -43.85 45.76 57.77
C SER A 768 -42.99 45.65 59.04
N GLY A 769 -42.20 46.67 59.37
CA GLY A 769 -41.53 46.79 60.67
C GLY A 769 -40.33 45.88 60.95
N ALA A 770 -39.73 45.23 59.96
CA ALA A 770 -38.56 44.38 60.19
C ALA A 770 -37.40 44.74 59.24
N ILE A 771 -36.33 45.30 59.85
CA ILE A 771 -34.98 45.55 59.32
C ILE A 771 -34.83 46.87 58.54
N GLN A 772 -34.16 47.84 59.18
CA GLN A 772 -33.63 49.05 58.54
C GLN A 772 -32.15 48.83 58.17
N THR A 773 -31.80 49.09 56.90
CA THR A 773 -30.41 49.19 56.47
C THR A 773 -29.76 50.39 57.14
N MET A 774 -28.87 50.17 58.11
CA MET A 774 -28.19 51.25 58.83
C MET A 774 -27.04 51.88 58.04
N TYR A 775 -26.46 51.17 57.07
CA TYR A 775 -25.33 51.65 56.29
C TYR A 775 -25.24 50.96 54.92
N SER A 776 -25.06 51.75 53.88
CA SER A 776 -24.71 51.32 52.53
C SER A 776 -23.47 52.08 52.10
N ARG A 777 -22.46 51.37 51.58
CA ARG A 777 -21.27 51.98 51.00
C ARG A 777 -21.10 51.40 49.61
N GLU A 778 -21.30 52.25 48.60
CA GLU A 778 -20.89 51.93 47.24
C GLU A 778 -19.37 51.81 47.19
N LEU A 779 -18.89 50.74 46.56
CA LEU A 779 -17.49 50.62 46.21
C LEU A 779 -17.25 51.44 44.93
N PRO A 780 -16.16 52.20 44.84
CA PRO A 780 -15.85 52.98 43.65
C PRO A 780 -15.77 52.06 42.42
N PRO A 781 -16.17 52.56 41.23
CA PRO A 781 -16.02 51.81 39.98
C PRO A 781 -14.55 51.42 39.82
N ARG A 782 -14.31 50.11 39.71
CA ARG A 782 -12.97 49.60 39.37
C ARG A 782 -12.85 49.62 37.86
N PHE A 783 -12.04 50.56 37.36
CA PHE A 783 -11.62 50.62 35.96
C PHE A 783 -10.78 49.41 35.57
#